data_AF-A0A183H8S6-F1
#
_entry.id   AF-A0A183H8S6-F1
#
_cell.length_a   1.000
_cell.length_b   1.000
_cell.length_c   1.000
_cell.angle_alpha   90.00
_cell.angle_beta   90.00
_cell.angle_gamma   90.00
#
_symmetry.space_group_name_H-M   'P 1'
#
loop_
_entity.id
_entity.type
_entity.pdbx_description
1 polymer ?
#
loop_
_entity_poly.entity_id
_entity_poly.type
_entity_poly.pdbx_seq_one_letter_code
_entity_poly.pdbx_strand_id
1 'polypeptide(L)'
;MRRATAASANKSHKIVVDTFTKRFYKEPSPIDDEDFILPEEVEPIFSETPLYTENTGNGIALMWAPRPFNMRSGRTRRAIDVPLVKSWYREHCPSGMPVKVRVSYQKLLKVFVLNALRHRPPKPQKRRYLFRSFKSTKFFQSTTLDWVEAGLQVLRQGYNMLNLLIHRKNLNYLHLDYNFNLKPVKTLTTKERKKSRFGNAFHLCREILRLTKLVVDAHVQYRLNNVDAYQLADGLQYIFSHVGQLTGMYRYKYKLMRQVRMCKDLKHLIYYRFNTGPVGKGPGCGVWAPGWRVWLFFMRGITPLLERWLGNLLSRQFEGRHSKGVAKTVTKQRVESHFDLELRAAVMHDILDMMPEGIKQNKARVILQHLSEAWRCWKANIPWKVPGLPTPVENMILRYVKAKADWWTNSAHYNRERVRRGATVDKTVCKKNLGRLTRLYLKAEQERQHNYLKDGPYISAEEAVAVYTTTVHWLESRRFSPIPFPPLSYKHDTKLLILALERLKEAYSVKNRLNQSQREELALIEQAYDNPHEALSRIKRHMLTQRAFKAIFKDQSFLRFQEVGIEFMDLYSHLVPVYDIEPLEKVTDAYLDQYLWCQGINNLQEVWDTVEGECDVMLEARLEKVYEKMDLTLLNRLLRLIVDHNIADYMTAKNNVLINYKDMNHTNSFGIIRGLQFASFIVQYYGLVLDLLILGLRRASEIAGPPQCPNEFLTYQDVATEIVHPIRLYCRYIDKIWIFF
;
A
#
# COMPACT_ATOMS: atom_id res chain seq x y z
N MET A 1 17.56 -42.10 7.12
CA MET A 1 16.49 -43.08 6.85
C MET A 1 16.41 -43.37 5.35
N ARG A 2 16.47 -44.67 5.01
CA ARG A 2 16.44 -45.31 3.68
C ARG A 2 17.50 -44.88 2.66
N ARG A 3 18.72 -45.37 2.90
CA ARG A 3 19.68 -45.77 1.86
C ARG A 3 19.18 -47.11 1.27
N ALA A 4 18.99 -47.18 -0.04
CA ALA A 4 18.92 -48.46 -0.75
C ALA A 4 20.26 -48.66 -1.46
N THR A 5 21.00 -49.60 -0.90
CA THR A 5 22.31 -50.08 -1.32
C THR A 5 22.21 -50.87 -2.62
N ALA A 6 23.16 -50.61 -3.52
CA ALA A 6 23.60 -51.58 -4.50
C ALA A 6 24.16 -52.81 -3.77
N ALA A 7 23.59 -53.98 -4.02
CA ALA A 7 24.16 -55.33 -3.84
C ALA A 7 23.00 -56.33 -3.76
N SER A 8 22.42 -56.72 -4.89
CA SER A 8 21.48 -57.87 -4.95
C SER A 8 21.10 -58.18 -6.39
N ALA A 9 22.04 -58.73 -7.17
CA ALA A 9 21.68 -59.39 -8.43
C ALA A 9 22.58 -60.61 -8.74
N ASN A 10 23.16 -61.22 -7.70
CA ASN A 10 23.94 -62.47 -7.84
C ASN A 10 23.57 -63.55 -6.80
N LYS A 11 22.39 -63.45 -6.17
CA LYS A 11 21.85 -64.47 -5.27
C LYS A 11 20.33 -64.59 -5.42
N SER A 12 19.88 -65.06 -6.59
CA SER A 12 18.52 -65.59 -6.77
C SER A 12 18.39 -66.57 -7.94
N HIS A 13 19.50 -67.20 -8.36
CA HIS A 13 19.50 -68.31 -9.34
C HIS A 13 19.59 -69.70 -8.70
N LYS A 14 19.10 -69.85 -7.46
CA LYS A 14 18.95 -71.17 -6.81
C LYS A 14 17.63 -71.38 -6.08
N ILE A 15 16.62 -70.53 -6.30
CA ILE A 15 15.29 -70.69 -5.68
C ILE A 15 14.21 -70.29 -6.69
N VAL A 16 14.12 -71.02 -7.81
CA VAL A 16 12.89 -71.14 -8.64
C VAL A 16 12.82 -72.52 -9.32
N VAL A 17 13.91 -73.31 -9.36
CA VAL A 17 13.91 -74.63 -10.01
C VAL A 17 13.44 -75.78 -9.07
N ASP A 18 13.29 -75.54 -7.76
CA ASP A 18 13.10 -76.64 -6.79
C ASP A 18 11.83 -76.59 -5.92
N THR A 19 10.83 -75.77 -6.28
CA THR A 19 9.58 -75.66 -5.49
C THR A 19 8.29 -75.74 -6.29
N PHE A 20 8.36 -76.20 -7.53
CA PHE A 20 7.18 -76.58 -8.34
C PHE A 20 7.10 -78.10 -8.61
N THR A 21 7.80 -78.91 -7.81
CA THR A 21 7.79 -80.38 -7.92
C THR A 21 6.72 -81.07 -7.07
N LYS A 22 5.83 -80.36 -6.38
CA LYS A 22 4.79 -81.01 -5.55
C LYS A 22 3.45 -80.27 -5.61
N ARG A 23 2.45 -80.98 -6.15
CA ARG A 23 1.02 -80.62 -6.27
C ARG A 23 0.72 -79.76 -7.50
N PHE A 24 0.42 -80.40 -8.62
CA PHE A 24 -0.92 -80.80 -9.06
C PHE A 24 -0.74 -81.76 -10.25
N TYR A 25 -1.60 -82.77 -10.34
CA TYR A 25 -1.60 -83.91 -11.27
C TYR A 25 -0.55 -85.01 -11.00
N LYS A 26 -0.97 -86.02 -10.23
CA LYS A 26 -0.67 -87.43 -10.54
C LYS A 26 -1.39 -87.74 -11.87
N GLU A 27 -0.87 -87.23 -12.98
CA GLU A 27 -0.94 -87.96 -14.24
C GLU A 27 0.07 -89.10 -14.13
N PRO A 28 -0.19 -90.29 -14.70
CA PRO A 28 0.83 -91.34 -14.70
C PRO A 28 2.08 -90.75 -15.36
N SER A 29 3.22 -90.74 -14.67
CA SER A 29 4.48 -90.56 -15.38
C SER A 29 4.64 -91.79 -16.26
N PRO A 30 4.63 -91.68 -17.60
CA PRO A 30 4.95 -92.80 -18.47
C PRO A 30 6.46 -92.95 -18.44
N ILE A 31 6.96 -93.43 -17.32
CA ILE A 31 8.32 -93.90 -17.15
C ILE A 31 8.10 -95.35 -16.71
N ASP A 32 8.35 -96.23 -17.67
CA ASP A 32 8.37 -97.69 -17.57
C ASP A 32 7.11 -98.46 -18.04
N ASP A 33 6.45 -98.00 -19.11
CA ASP A 33 5.74 -98.85 -20.09
C ASP A 33 5.95 -98.23 -21.50
N GLU A 34 6.95 -98.76 -22.21
CA GLU A 34 7.51 -98.26 -23.47
C GLU A 34 6.58 -98.51 -24.67
N ASP A 35 5.77 -97.53 -25.08
CA ASP A 35 5.13 -97.55 -26.42
C ASP A 35 4.81 -96.16 -27.03
N PHE A 36 5.10 -95.04 -26.33
CA PHE A 36 4.90 -93.69 -26.89
C PHE A 36 6.22 -93.03 -27.24
N ILE A 37 6.65 -93.21 -28.49
CA ILE A 37 7.85 -92.60 -29.07
C ILE A 37 7.38 -91.48 -30.01
N LEU A 38 7.94 -90.27 -29.85
CA LEU A 38 7.70 -89.19 -30.81
C LEU A 38 8.25 -89.62 -32.18
N PRO A 39 7.53 -89.42 -33.30
CA PRO A 39 8.06 -89.69 -34.63
C PRO A 39 9.42 -89.02 -34.82
N GLU A 40 10.35 -89.67 -35.54
CA GLU A 40 11.72 -89.16 -35.76
C GLU A 40 11.76 -87.74 -36.38
N GLU A 41 10.66 -87.33 -37.04
CA GLU A 41 10.46 -86.01 -37.63
C GLU A 41 10.16 -84.90 -36.59
N VAL A 42 9.92 -85.23 -35.32
CA VAL A 42 9.55 -84.29 -34.26
C VAL A 42 10.77 -83.81 -33.50
N GLU A 43 11.26 -82.63 -33.87
CA GLU A 43 12.32 -81.90 -33.16
C GLU A 43 11.78 -80.71 -32.35
N PRO A 44 12.57 -80.16 -31.40
CA PRO A 44 12.26 -78.85 -30.81
C PRO A 44 12.07 -77.80 -31.90
N ILE A 45 10.98 -77.01 -31.82
CA ILE A 45 10.52 -76.04 -32.85
C ILE A 45 11.62 -75.12 -33.42
N PHE A 46 12.70 -74.89 -32.68
CA PHE A 46 13.79 -73.99 -33.02
C PHE A 46 15.18 -74.64 -32.88
N SER A 47 15.31 -75.95 -33.12
CA SER A 47 16.57 -76.72 -33.02
C SER A 47 17.69 -76.12 -33.88
N GLU A 48 17.36 -75.61 -35.06
CA GLU A 48 18.31 -75.01 -36.01
C GLU A 48 18.74 -73.56 -35.65
N THR A 49 17.98 -72.86 -34.82
CA THR A 49 18.24 -71.44 -34.52
C THR A 49 18.98 -71.24 -33.20
N PRO A 50 20.06 -70.43 -33.15
CA PRO A 50 20.80 -70.20 -31.92
C PRO A 50 19.99 -69.38 -30.91
N LEU A 51 20.16 -69.67 -29.61
CA LEU A 51 19.45 -68.99 -28.51
C LEU A 51 19.67 -67.47 -28.48
N TYR A 52 20.83 -66.99 -28.92
CA TYR A 52 21.15 -65.57 -29.03
C TYR A 52 22.03 -65.27 -30.24
N THR A 53 21.92 -64.05 -30.75
CA THR A 53 22.75 -63.47 -31.82
C THR A 53 23.56 -62.28 -31.29
N GLU A 54 24.54 -61.79 -32.07
CA GLU A 54 25.34 -60.59 -31.74
C GLU A 54 24.48 -59.36 -31.40
N ASN A 55 23.31 -59.24 -32.04
CA ASN A 55 22.40 -58.12 -31.86
C ASN A 55 21.34 -58.33 -30.76
N THR A 56 21.24 -59.54 -30.19
CA THR A 56 20.21 -59.86 -29.20
C THR A 56 20.40 -59.03 -27.93
N GLY A 57 21.63 -58.89 -27.43
CA GLY A 57 21.94 -58.03 -26.29
C GLY A 57 21.61 -56.54 -26.54
N ASN A 58 21.95 -56.02 -27.72
CA ASN A 58 21.65 -54.64 -28.12
C ASN A 58 20.14 -54.41 -28.27
N GLY A 59 19.42 -55.36 -28.88
CA GLY A 59 17.97 -55.32 -29.03
C GLY A 59 17.25 -55.30 -27.68
N ILE A 60 17.71 -56.17 -26.77
CA ILE A 60 17.24 -56.21 -25.38
C ILE A 60 17.51 -54.88 -24.67
N ALA A 61 18.70 -54.28 -24.81
CA ALA A 61 19.02 -52.98 -24.22
C ALA A 61 18.13 -51.84 -24.76
N LEU A 62 17.80 -51.85 -26.07
CA LEU A 62 16.92 -50.85 -26.68
C LEU A 62 15.47 -50.94 -26.18
N MET A 63 15.00 -52.10 -25.73
CA MET A 63 13.66 -52.24 -25.14
C MET A 63 13.46 -51.34 -23.91
N TRP A 64 14.51 -51.14 -23.10
CA TRP A 64 14.48 -50.27 -21.92
C TRP A 64 15.05 -48.87 -22.15
N ALA A 65 15.23 -48.45 -23.40
CA ALA A 65 15.72 -47.11 -23.71
C ALA A 65 14.64 -46.01 -23.52
N PRO A 66 15.02 -44.76 -23.18
CA PRO A 66 14.06 -43.66 -23.13
C PRO A 66 13.50 -43.34 -24.52
N ARG A 67 12.25 -42.86 -24.59
CA ARG A 67 11.74 -42.25 -25.82
C ARG A 67 12.67 -41.10 -26.24
N PRO A 68 13.24 -41.09 -27.46
CA PRO A 68 12.74 -41.76 -28.67
C PRO A 68 13.36 -43.12 -29.07
N PHE A 69 14.31 -43.66 -28.31
CA PHE A 69 15.16 -44.78 -28.75
C PHE A 69 14.53 -46.18 -28.63
N ASN A 70 13.45 -46.32 -27.88
CA ASN A 70 12.72 -47.60 -27.71
C ASN A 70 11.74 -47.92 -28.86
N MET A 71 11.80 -47.20 -29.98
CA MET A 71 10.89 -47.36 -31.11
C MET A 71 11.70 -47.55 -32.39
N ARG A 72 11.31 -48.53 -33.22
CA ARG A 72 11.94 -48.77 -34.54
C ARG A 72 11.54 -47.72 -35.60
N SER A 73 10.33 -47.19 -35.49
CA SER A 73 9.78 -46.19 -36.43
C SER A 73 8.97 -45.13 -35.67
N GLY A 74 8.87 -43.92 -36.23
CA GLY A 74 8.15 -42.82 -35.61
C GLY A 74 7.90 -41.65 -36.55
N ARG A 75 7.08 -40.70 -36.09
CA ARG A 75 6.78 -39.48 -36.85
C ARG A 75 7.88 -38.44 -36.67
N THR A 76 8.31 -37.84 -37.78
CA THR A 76 9.24 -36.69 -37.75
C THR A 76 8.66 -35.54 -36.93
N ARG A 77 9.51 -34.85 -36.18
CA ARG A 77 9.15 -33.74 -35.30
C ARG A 77 9.93 -32.51 -35.69
N ARG A 78 9.37 -31.32 -35.40
CA ARG A 78 10.11 -30.06 -35.59
C ARG A 78 11.26 -29.98 -34.58
N ALA A 79 12.39 -29.40 -34.98
CA ALA A 79 13.53 -29.20 -34.10
C ALA A 79 13.16 -28.47 -32.78
N ILE A 80 12.26 -27.48 -32.85
CA ILE A 80 11.79 -26.74 -31.66
C ILE A 80 11.01 -27.60 -30.66
N ASP A 81 10.39 -28.70 -31.10
CA ASP A 81 9.56 -29.55 -30.25
C ASP A 81 10.37 -30.60 -29.50
N VAL A 82 11.68 -30.69 -29.73
CA VAL A 82 12.59 -31.65 -29.09
C VAL A 82 13.35 -30.97 -27.94
N PRO A 83 13.01 -31.26 -26.67
CA PRO A 83 13.69 -30.65 -25.52
C PRO A 83 14.83 -31.52 -25.00
N LEU A 84 16.05 -31.26 -25.45
CA LEU A 84 17.25 -32.05 -25.09
C LEU A 84 17.49 -32.16 -23.58
N VAL A 85 17.36 -31.05 -22.85
CA VAL A 85 17.70 -30.97 -21.43
C VAL A 85 16.51 -31.19 -20.48
N LYS A 86 15.38 -31.70 -20.98
CA LYS A 86 14.14 -31.81 -20.19
C LYS A 86 14.18 -32.89 -19.13
N SER A 87 14.84 -34.02 -19.38
CA SER A 87 15.03 -35.06 -18.37
C SER A 87 15.83 -34.54 -17.18
N TRP A 88 16.89 -33.76 -17.45
CA TRP A 88 17.83 -33.33 -16.43
C TRP A 88 17.19 -32.58 -15.26
N TYR A 89 16.30 -31.61 -15.53
CA TYR A 89 15.63 -30.86 -14.46
C TYR A 89 14.34 -31.51 -13.94
N ARG A 90 13.92 -32.64 -14.53
CA ARG A 90 12.81 -33.46 -14.00
C ARG A 90 13.31 -34.41 -12.91
N GLU A 91 14.57 -34.81 -12.98
CA GLU A 91 15.26 -35.54 -11.94
C GLU A 91 15.66 -34.61 -10.79
N HIS A 92 15.95 -35.22 -9.63
CA HIS A 92 16.46 -34.47 -8.48
C HIS A 92 17.84 -33.89 -8.79
N CYS A 93 18.09 -32.67 -8.32
CA CYS A 93 19.39 -32.04 -8.46
C CYS A 93 20.45 -32.87 -7.69
N PRO A 94 21.63 -33.16 -8.28
CA PRO A 94 22.70 -33.88 -7.60
C PRO A 94 23.12 -33.22 -6.28
N SER A 95 23.42 -34.05 -5.26
CA SER A 95 23.94 -33.60 -3.98
C SER A 95 25.27 -32.86 -4.16
N GLY A 96 25.51 -31.81 -3.37
CA GLY A 96 26.74 -30.99 -3.45
C GLY A 96 26.69 -29.84 -4.46
N MET A 97 25.64 -29.70 -5.26
CA MET A 97 25.50 -28.57 -6.19
C MET A 97 25.23 -27.24 -5.48
N PRO A 98 25.80 -26.10 -5.92
CA PRO A 98 25.57 -24.79 -5.31
C PRO A 98 24.10 -24.35 -5.30
N VAL A 99 23.73 -23.49 -4.34
CA VAL A 99 22.36 -22.95 -4.18
C VAL A 99 21.80 -22.38 -5.49
N LYS A 100 22.63 -21.66 -6.26
CA LYS A 100 22.26 -21.08 -7.55
C LYS A 100 21.67 -22.11 -8.52
N VAL A 101 22.25 -23.31 -8.58
CA VAL A 101 21.82 -24.40 -9.48
C VAL A 101 20.55 -25.04 -8.93
N ARG A 102 20.50 -25.32 -7.63
CA ARG A 102 19.32 -25.90 -6.97
C ARG A 102 18.06 -25.05 -7.20
N VAL A 103 18.18 -23.73 -7.07
CA VAL A 103 17.10 -22.78 -7.37
C VAL A 103 16.71 -22.80 -8.85
N SER A 104 17.67 -22.95 -9.77
CA SER A 104 17.38 -23.06 -11.21
C SER A 104 16.62 -24.35 -11.56
N TYR A 105 16.97 -25.49 -10.96
CA TYR A 105 16.19 -26.74 -11.09
C TYR A 105 14.74 -26.53 -10.62
N GLN A 106 14.55 -25.94 -9.44
CA GLN A 106 13.22 -25.66 -8.89
C GLN A 106 12.40 -24.74 -9.82
N LYS A 107 13.01 -23.69 -10.38
CA LYS A 107 12.34 -22.76 -11.31
C LYS A 107 11.96 -23.43 -12.63
N LEU A 108 12.85 -24.24 -13.20
CA LEU A 108 12.55 -24.98 -14.44
C LEU A 108 11.43 -26.00 -14.22
N LEU A 109 11.46 -26.71 -13.08
CA LEU A 109 10.40 -27.63 -12.68
C LEU A 109 9.06 -26.88 -12.48
N LYS A 110 9.08 -25.72 -11.82
CA LYS A 110 7.90 -24.84 -11.70
C LYS A 110 7.32 -24.45 -13.07
N VAL A 111 8.17 -24.08 -14.03
CA VAL A 111 7.72 -23.76 -15.41
C VAL A 111 7.13 -24.99 -16.09
N PHE A 112 7.73 -26.16 -15.93
CA PHE A 112 7.23 -27.42 -16.46
C PHE A 112 5.84 -27.76 -15.89
N VAL A 113 5.67 -27.71 -14.56
CA VAL A 113 4.39 -27.95 -13.89
C VAL A 113 3.33 -26.93 -14.31
N LEU A 114 3.67 -25.63 -14.37
CA LEU A 114 2.72 -24.60 -14.80
C LEU A 114 2.25 -24.80 -16.26
N ASN A 115 3.12 -25.29 -17.14
CA ASN A 115 2.74 -25.59 -18.52
C ASN A 115 1.79 -26.81 -18.58
N ALA A 116 2.02 -27.83 -17.74
CA ALA A 116 1.14 -28.99 -17.65
C ALA A 116 -0.22 -28.64 -17.04
N LEU A 117 -0.23 -27.90 -15.92
CA LEU A 117 -1.44 -27.48 -15.21
C LEU A 117 -2.35 -26.59 -16.05
N ARG A 118 -1.78 -25.69 -16.85
CA ARG A 118 -2.53 -24.75 -17.71
C ARG A 118 -2.74 -25.28 -19.12
N HIS A 119 -2.41 -26.55 -19.38
CA HIS A 119 -2.64 -27.16 -20.68
C HIS A 119 -4.14 -27.35 -20.91
N ARG A 120 -4.65 -26.79 -22.01
CA ARG A 120 -5.99 -27.07 -22.54
C ARG A 120 -5.84 -27.71 -23.91
N PRO A 121 -6.64 -28.73 -24.26
CA PRO A 121 -6.59 -29.32 -25.59
C PRO A 121 -6.80 -28.23 -26.66
N PRO A 122 -6.06 -28.26 -27.77
CA PRO A 122 -6.19 -27.26 -28.82
C PRO A 122 -7.60 -27.33 -29.42
N LYS A 123 -8.34 -26.22 -29.40
CA LYS A 123 -9.65 -26.13 -30.04
C LYS A 123 -9.51 -26.36 -31.55
N PRO A 124 -10.44 -27.08 -32.21
CA PRO A 124 -10.45 -27.17 -33.66
C PRO A 124 -10.60 -25.76 -34.25
N GLN A 125 -9.78 -25.43 -35.24
CA GLN A 125 -9.74 -24.13 -35.90
C GLN A 125 -9.59 -24.33 -37.41
N LYS A 126 -10.19 -23.45 -38.21
CA LYS A 126 -9.96 -23.42 -39.66
C LYS A 126 -8.48 -23.15 -39.94
N ARG A 127 -7.82 -24.04 -40.68
CA ARG A 127 -6.40 -23.88 -41.02
C ARG A 127 -6.23 -22.68 -41.96
N ARG A 128 -5.46 -21.67 -41.52
CA ARG A 128 -5.11 -20.49 -42.31
C ARG A 128 -3.64 -20.57 -42.71
N TYR A 129 -3.37 -20.69 -44.01
CA TYR A 129 -2.01 -20.82 -44.54
C TYR A 129 -1.54 -19.50 -45.15
N LEU A 130 -0.89 -18.66 -44.34
CA LEU A 130 -0.47 -17.30 -44.73
C LEU A 130 0.46 -17.30 -45.96
N PHE A 131 1.55 -18.07 -45.93
CA PHE A 131 2.52 -18.10 -47.03
C PHE A 131 1.98 -18.76 -48.31
N ARG A 132 1.02 -19.70 -48.21
CA ARG A 132 0.33 -20.23 -49.40
C ARG A 132 -0.52 -19.15 -50.06
N SER A 133 -1.18 -18.31 -49.23
CA SER A 133 -1.98 -17.18 -49.70
C SER A 133 -1.11 -16.07 -50.30
N PHE A 134 0.10 -15.85 -49.80
CA PHE A 134 1.04 -14.91 -50.42
C PHE A 134 1.57 -15.44 -51.75
N LYS A 135 1.98 -16.71 -51.81
CA LYS A 135 2.51 -17.34 -53.03
C LYS A 135 1.48 -17.39 -54.17
N SER A 136 0.19 -17.44 -53.87
CA SER A 136 -0.87 -17.38 -54.91
C SER A 136 -1.05 -15.99 -55.53
N THR A 137 -0.45 -14.95 -54.96
CA THR A 137 -0.52 -13.59 -55.53
C THR A 137 0.66 -13.31 -56.44
N LYS A 138 0.47 -12.43 -57.44
CA LYS A 138 1.53 -12.00 -58.36
C LYS A 138 2.70 -11.25 -57.71
N PHE A 139 2.54 -10.78 -56.47
CA PHE A 139 3.53 -9.96 -55.77
C PHE A 139 4.65 -10.78 -55.11
N PHE A 140 4.50 -12.11 -54.99
CA PHE A 140 5.47 -12.97 -54.31
C PHE A 140 5.96 -14.08 -55.22
N GLN A 141 7.28 -14.22 -55.32
CA GLN A 141 7.97 -15.30 -56.03
C GLN A 141 8.65 -16.25 -55.05
N SER A 142 9.07 -17.43 -55.53
CA SER A 142 9.71 -18.48 -54.71
C SER A 142 11.09 -18.80 -55.28
N THR A 143 12.11 -18.82 -54.42
CA THR A 143 13.49 -19.19 -54.77
C THR A 143 14.15 -19.94 -53.62
N THR A 144 15.33 -20.52 -53.87
CA THR A 144 16.20 -21.20 -52.89
C THR A 144 17.46 -20.36 -52.68
N LEU A 145 17.80 -20.05 -51.43
CA LEU A 145 18.93 -19.19 -51.07
C LEU A 145 19.71 -19.76 -49.88
N ASP A 146 20.95 -19.33 -49.71
CA ASP A 146 21.71 -19.57 -48.48
C ASP A 146 21.01 -18.89 -47.29
N TRP A 147 21.04 -19.53 -46.12
CA TRP A 147 20.45 -19.02 -44.90
C TRP A 147 21.08 -17.69 -44.48
N VAL A 148 22.40 -17.54 -44.64
CA VAL A 148 23.12 -16.30 -44.30
C VAL A 148 22.71 -15.16 -45.24
N GLU A 149 22.56 -15.46 -46.53
CA GLU A 149 22.09 -14.50 -47.53
C GLU A 149 20.67 -14.02 -47.20
N ALA A 150 19.75 -14.95 -46.94
CA ALA A 150 18.38 -14.62 -46.53
C ALA A 150 18.36 -13.80 -45.22
N GLY A 151 19.22 -14.13 -44.25
CA GLY A 151 19.36 -13.38 -43.01
C GLY A 151 19.81 -11.93 -43.22
N LEU A 152 20.81 -11.71 -44.06
CA LEU A 152 21.28 -10.37 -44.43
C LEU A 152 20.20 -9.55 -45.16
N GLN A 153 19.44 -10.18 -46.05
CA GLN A 153 18.32 -9.54 -46.74
C GLN A 153 17.23 -9.09 -45.75
N VAL A 154 16.84 -9.94 -44.79
CA VAL A 154 15.86 -9.60 -43.75
C VAL A 154 16.33 -8.41 -42.90
N LEU A 155 17.61 -8.33 -42.55
CA LEU A 155 18.16 -7.23 -41.77
C LEU A 155 18.18 -5.92 -42.54
N ARG A 156 18.59 -5.95 -43.81
CA ARG A 156 18.57 -4.79 -44.70
C ARG A 156 17.15 -4.26 -44.89
N GLN A 157 16.19 -5.17 -45.13
CA GLN A 157 14.77 -4.83 -45.23
C GLN A 157 14.25 -4.21 -43.94
N GLY A 158 14.53 -4.82 -42.78
CA GLY A 158 14.10 -4.31 -41.48
C GLY A 158 14.68 -2.93 -41.16
N TYR A 159 15.96 -2.70 -41.45
CA TYR A 159 16.60 -1.39 -41.31
C TYR A 159 15.91 -0.34 -42.20
N ASN A 160 15.72 -0.65 -43.48
CA ASN A 160 15.07 0.26 -44.43
C ASN A 160 13.62 0.59 -44.02
N MET A 161 12.84 -0.41 -43.58
CA MET A 161 11.46 -0.19 -43.12
C MET A 161 11.40 0.76 -41.92
N LEU A 162 12.27 0.59 -40.93
CA LEU A 162 12.32 1.47 -39.77
C LEU A 162 12.82 2.87 -40.13
N ASN A 163 13.82 2.96 -41.00
CA ASN A 163 14.36 4.24 -41.43
C ASN A 163 13.35 5.04 -42.29
N LEU A 164 12.66 4.38 -43.22
CA LEU A 164 11.56 4.97 -43.98
C LEU A 164 10.46 5.50 -43.06
N LEU A 165 10.15 4.81 -41.96
CA LEU A 165 9.18 5.30 -40.98
C LEU A 165 9.68 6.53 -40.21
N ILE A 166 10.98 6.63 -39.90
CA ILE A 166 11.59 7.81 -39.27
C ILE A 166 11.48 9.01 -40.22
N HIS A 167 11.89 8.83 -41.48
CA HIS A 167 11.83 9.87 -42.51
C HIS A 167 10.40 10.26 -42.86
N ARG A 168 9.46 9.31 -42.96
CA ARG A 168 8.02 9.58 -43.20
C ARG A 168 7.39 10.45 -42.12
N LYS A 169 7.94 10.45 -40.89
CA LYS A 169 7.48 11.30 -39.78
C LYS A 169 8.24 12.64 -39.71
N ASN A 170 9.11 12.91 -40.67
CA ASN A 170 9.98 14.08 -40.75
C ASN A 170 10.80 14.25 -39.46
N LEU A 171 11.56 13.22 -39.10
CA LEU A 171 12.41 13.15 -37.90
C LEU A 171 13.90 13.12 -38.26
N ASN A 172 14.36 14.11 -39.04
CA ASN A 172 15.73 14.17 -39.57
C ASN A 172 16.82 14.30 -38.49
N TYR A 173 16.44 14.70 -37.28
CA TYR A 173 17.32 14.80 -36.11
C TYR A 173 17.48 13.47 -35.35
N LEU A 174 16.92 12.37 -35.86
CA LEU A 174 17.13 11.02 -35.37
C LEU A 174 17.88 10.20 -36.41
N HIS A 175 18.89 9.46 -35.96
CA HIS A 175 19.63 8.53 -36.77
C HIS A 175 19.47 7.11 -36.21
N LEU A 176 19.12 6.17 -37.08
CA LEU A 176 19.15 4.74 -36.78
C LEU A 176 20.46 4.18 -37.33
N ASP A 177 21.32 3.66 -36.45
CA ASP A 177 22.53 2.97 -36.92
C ASP A 177 22.22 1.53 -37.38
N TYR A 178 23.17 0.91 -38.09
CA TYR A 178 23.02 -0.46 -38.61
C TYR A 178 22.90 -1.53 -37.52
N ASN A 179 23.33 -1.24 -36.29
CA ASN A 179 23.13 -2.08 -35.10
C ASN A 179 21.79 -1.79 -34.40
N PHE A 180 20.90 -1.07 -35.09
CA PHE A 180 19.58 -0.69 -34.67
C PHE A 180 19.57 0.18 -33.40
N ASN A 181 20.61 0.96 -33.10
CA ASN A 181 20.56 2.02 -32.09
C ASN A 181 19.90 3.26 -32.67
N LEU A 182 18.88 3.78 -31.98
CA LEU A 182 18.27 5.05 -32.33
C LEU A 182 18.93 6.15 -31.48
N LYS A 183 19.64 7.07 -32.14
CA LYS A 183 20.37 8.16 -31.49
C LYS A 183 19.89 9.51 -32.00
N PRO A 184 19.79 10.55 -31.15
CA PRO A 184 19.60 11.90 -31.63
C PRO A 184 20.90 12.44 -32.24
N VAL A 185 20.82 13.13 -33.36
CA VAL A 185 21.97 13.77 -34.03
C VAL A 185 22.41 15.03 -33.29
N LYS A 186 21.46 15.72 -32.66
CA LYS A 186 21.65 16.94 -31.88
C LYS A 186 20.82 16.90 -30.60
N THR A 187 21.09 17.81 -29.67
CA THR A 187 20.21 18.01 -28.50
C THR A 187 18.82 18.47 -28.98
N LEU A 188 17.78 17.74 -28.58
CA LEU A 188 16.42 17.97 -29.06
C LEU A 188 15.68 19.00 -28.21
N THR A 189 14.96 19.90 -28.86
CA THR A 189 13.99 20.79 -28.21
C THR A 189 12.84 20.00 -27.59
N THR A 190 12.08 20.61 -26.68
CA THR A 190 10.91 19.94 -26.07
C THR A 190 9.84 19.56 -27.10
N LYS A 191 9.67 20.35 -28.18
CA LYS A 191 8.75 20.07 -29.29
C LYS A 191 9.22 18.87 -30.12
N GLU A 192 10.49 18.86 -30.52
CA GLU A 192 11.10 17.73 -31.24
C GLU A 192 11.02 16.44 -30.41
N ARG A 193 11.38 16.49 -29.12
CA ARG A 193 11.32 15.35 -28.20
C ARG A 193 9.92 14.77 -28.04
N LYS A 194 8.89 15.62 -27.98
CA LYS A 194 7.48 15.18 -27.93
C LYS A 194 7.06 14.52 -29.24
N LYS A 195 7.48 15.06 -30.39
CA LYS A 195 7.16 14.53 -31.73
C LYS A 195 7.85 13.19 -32.03
N SER A 196 9.10 13.06 -31.60
CA SER A 196 9.97 11.91 -31.90
C SER A 196 9.83 10.74 -30.93
N ARG A 197 8.99 10.88 -29.90
CA ARG A 197 8.73 9.83 -28.91
C ARG A 197 7.98 8.65 -29.54
N PHE A 198 8.73 7.63 -29.96
CA PHE A 198 8.17 6.37 -30.44
C PHE A 198 7.58 5.54 -29.30
N GLY A 199 6.58 4.71 -29.65
CA GLY A 199 5.95 3.79 -28.72
C GLY A 199 6.61 2.41 -28.70
N ASN A 200 6.06 1.51 -27.88
CA ASN A 200 6.58 0.15 -27.71
C ASN A 200 6.61 -0.67 -29.01
N ALA A 201 5.69 -0.43 -29.96
CA ALA A 201 5.63 -1.15 -31.23
C ALA A 201 6.94 -1.00 -32.04
N PHE A 202 7.38 0.24 -32.24
CA PHE A 202 8.60 0.57 -32.97
C PHE A 202 9.83 0.01 -32.25
N HIS A 203 9.97 0.32 -30.96
CA HIS A 203 11.15 -0.08 -30.21
C HIS A 203 11.26 -1.59 -30.00
N LEU A 204 10.16 -2.30 -29.77
CA LEU A 204 10.19 -3.75 -29.63
C LEU A 204 10.56 -4.43 -30.95
N CYS A 205 10.04 -3.95 -32.08
CA CYS A 205 10.44 -4.44 -33.41
C CYS A 205 11.94 -4.21 -33.67
N ARG A 206 12.42 -3.00 -33.40
CA ARG A 206 13.84 -2.62 -33.50
C ARG A 206 14.75 -3.54 -32.69
N GLU A 207 14.39 -3.86 -31.45
CA GLU A 207 15.20 -4.74 -30.60
C GLU A 207 15.15 -6.21 -31.03
N ILE A 208 14.05 -6.67 -31.64
CA ILE A 208 13.99 -8.01 -32.26
C ILE A 208 14.91 -8.09 -33.48
N LEU A 209 14.92 -7.04 -34.30
CA LEU A 209 15.84 -6.94 -35.43
C LEU A 209 17.29 -6.87 -34.96
N ARG A 210 17.58 -6.17 -33.86
CA ARG A 210 18.90 -6.22 -33.21
C ARG A 210 19.30 -7.63 -32.79
N LEU A 211 18.41 -8.37 -32.10
CA LEU A 211 18.70 -9.75 -31.71
C LEU A 211 18.99 -10.63 -32.92
N THR A 212 18.18 -10.48 -33.97
CA THR A 212 18.36 -11.20 -35.24
C THR A 212 19.70 -10.83 -35.89
N LYS A 213 20.07 -9.55 -35.84
CA LYS A 213 21.34 -9.04 -36.35
C LYS A 213 22.53 -9.71 -35.67
N LEU A 214 22.53 -9.76 -34.34
CA LEU A 214 23.59 -10.41 -33.56
C LEU A 214 23.78 -11.88 -33.94
N VAL A 215 22.68 -12.61 -34.18
CA VAL A 215 22.73 -14.02 -34.58
C VAL A 215 23.28 -14.17 -36.00
N VAL A 216 22.78 -13.38 -36.97
CA VAL A 216 23.24 -13.46 -38.36
C VAL A 216 24.69 -13.01 -38.50
N ASP A 217 25.08 -11.91 -37.84
CA ASP A 217 26.46 -11.42 -37.85
C ASP A 217 27.45 -12.47 -37.31
N ALA A 218 27.07 -13.23 -36.28
CA ALA A 218 27.90 -14.34 -35.78
C ALA A 218 28.12 -15.41 -36.86
N HIS A 219 27.08 -15.77 -37.61
CA HIS A 219 27.21 -16.68 -38.75
C HIS A 219 28.01 -16.08 -39.91
N VAL A 220 27.90 -14.77 -40.16
CA VAL A 220 28.70 -14.08 -41.19
C VAL A 220 30.18 -14.13 -40.81
N GLN A 221 30.54 -13.85 -39.55
CA GLN A 221 31.94 -13.91 -39.10
C GLN A 221 32.53 -15.33 -39.22
N TYR A 222 31.72 -16.36 -38.93
CA TYR A 222 32.09 -17.75 -39.18
C TYR A 222 32.32 -18.03 -40.67
N ARG A 223 31.43 -17.57 -41.56
CA ARG A 223 31.54 -17.80 -43.00
C ARG A 223 32.65 -16.99 -43.68
N LEU A 224 33.06 -15.88 -43.07
CA LEU A 224 34.25 -15.11 -43.46
C LEU A 224 35.56 -15.73 -42.94
N ASN A 225 35.49 -16.88 -42.25
CA ASN A 225 36.62 -17.56 -41.63
C ASN A 225 37.37 -16.73 -40.57
N ASN A 226 36.72 -15.71 -39.98
CA ASN A 226 37.28 -14.91 -38.88
C ASN A 226 37.12 -15.60 -37.51
N VAL A 227 36.20 -16.56 -37.41
CA VAL A 227 35.80 -17.22 -36.17
C VAL A 227 35.61 -18.71 -36.42
N ASP A 228 36.01 -19.54 -35.47
CA ASP A 228 35.88 -21.00 -35.56
C ASP A 228 34.45 -21.50 -35.27
N ALA A 229 34.12 -22.73 -35.68
CA ALA A 229 32.82 -23.37 -35.47
C ALA A 229 32.46 -23.49 -33.98
N TYR A 230 33.42 -23.82 -33.10
CA TYR A 230 33.19 -23.90 -31.66
C TYR A 230 32.93 -22.53 -31.05
N GLN A 231 33.65 -21.51 -31.52
CA GLN A 231 33.45 -20.11 -31.11
C GLN A 231 32.10 -19.57 -31.59
N LEU A 232 31.65 -19.94 -32.80
CA LEU A 232 30.29 -19.64 -33.26
C LEU A 232 29.24 -20.27 -32.33
N ALA A 233 29.39 -21.55 -31.98
CA ALA A 233 28.45 -22.24 -31.11
C ALA A 233 28.39 -21.61 -29.69
N ASP A 234 29.54 -21.26 -29.11
CA ASP A 234 29.63 -20.54 -27.84
C ASP A 234 29.04 -19.12 -27.95
N GLY A 235 29.30 -18.42 -29.05
CA GLY A 235 28.72 -17.11 -29.36
C GLY A 235 27.20 -17.14 -29.42
N LEU A 236 26.61 -18.14 -30.09
CA LEU A 236 25.16 -18.35 -30.12
C LEU A 236 24.60 -18.66 -28.72
N GLN A 237 25.29 -19.50 -27.94
CA GLN A 237 24.89 -19.79 -26.56
C GLN A 237 24.91 -18.52 -25.71
N TYR A 238 25.94 -17.69 -25.87
CA TYR A 238 26.09 -16.43 -25.18
C TYR A 238 24.96 -15.46 -25.55
N ILE A 239 24.67 -15.30 -26.85
CA ILE A 239 23.60 -14.43 -27.35
C ILE A 239 22.25 -14.83 -26.71
N PHE A 240 21.86 -16.09 -26.81
CA PHE A 240 20.55 -16.54 -26.29
C PHE A 240 20.48 -16.55 -24.77
N SER A 241 21.61 -16.66 -24.08
CA SER A 241 21.68 -16.57 -22.61
C SER A 241 21.66 -15.13 -22.09
N HIS A 242 22.14 -14.16 -22.89
CA HIS A 242 22.36 -12.78 -22.48
C HIS A 242 21.58 -11.75 -23.32
N VAL A 243 20.45 -12.14 -23.93
CA VAL A 243 19.57 -11.21 -24.67
C VAL A 243 19.19 -9.97 -23.85
N GLY A 244 18.97 -10.11 -22.54
CA GLY A 244 18.65 -8.97 -21.67
C GLY A 244 19.80 -7.96 -21.47
N GLN A 245 21.04 -8.34 -21.79
CA GLN A 245 22.22 -7.47 -21.72
C GLN A 245 22.58 -6.93 -23.11
N LEU A 246 22.56 -7.78 -24.14
CA LEU A 246 22.90 -7.42 -25.52
C LEU A 246 21.80 -6.59 -26.20
N THR A 247 20.55 -6.74 -25.73
CA THR A 247 19.40 -5.99 -26.23
C THR A 247 18.68 -5.26 -25.09
N GLY A 248 17.83 -4.31 -25.45
CA GLY A 248 16.96 -3.55 -24.54
C GLY A 248 15.51 -4.01 -24.51
N MET A 249 15.18 -5.22 -25.01
CA MET A 249 13.78 -5.64 -25.22
C MET A 249 12.89 -5.56 -23.97
N TYR A 250 13.46 -5.82 -22.79
CA TYR A 250 12.73 -5.79 -21.50
C TYR A 250 12.17 -4.40 -21.16
N ARG A 251 12.76 -3.32 -21.68
CA ARG A 251 12.29 -1.94 -21.45
C ARG A 251 10.94 -1.69 -22.13
N TYR A 252 10.74 -2.28 -23.30
CA TYR A 252 9.54 -2.09 -24.13
C TYR A 252 8.50 -3.20 -23.93
N LYS A 253 8.90 -4.34 -23.35
CA LYS A 253 8.00 -5.40 -22.87
C LYS A 253 8.60 -6.17 -21.69
N TYR A 254 8.30 -5.72 -20.47
CA TYR A 254 8.89 -6.28 -19.25
C TYR A 254 8.57 -7.76 -18.99
N LYS A 255 7.43 -8.27 -19.50
CA LYS A 255 7.07 -9.71 -19.36
C LYS A 255 8.12 -10.66 -19.95
N LEU A 256 8.99 -10.16 -20.84
CA LEU A 256 10.15 -10.88 -21.39
C LEU A 256 11.17 -11.30 -20.32
N MET A 257 11.15 -10.68 -19.14
CA MET A 257 11.94 -11.15 -17.98
C MET A 257 11.64 -12.59 -17.59
N ARG A 258 10.49 -13.16 -18.00
CA ARG A 258 10.23 -14.60 -17.88
C ARG A 258 11.22 -15.43 -18.70
N GLN A 259 11.44 -15.07 -19.96
CA GLN A 259 12.38 -15.76 -20.86
C GLN A 259 13.83 -15.55 -20.45
N VAL A 260 14.22 -14.31 -20.12
CA VAL A 260 15.59 -14.01 -19.68
C VAL A 260 15.96 -14.83 -18.43
N ARG A 261 15.06 -14.91 -17.44
CA ARG A 261 15.29 -15.76 -16.26
C ARG A 261 15.38 -17.24 -16.62
N MET A 262 14.50 -17.74 -17.50
CA MET A 262 14.54 -19.12 -17.96
C MET A 262 15.84 -19.46 -18.70
N CYS A 263 16.37 -18.57 -19.55
CA CYS A 263 17.65 -18.78 -20.20
C CYS A 263 18.81 -18.78 -19.20
N LYS A 264 18.78 -17.94 -18.16
CA LYS A 264 19.76 -17.99 -17.07
C LYS A 264 19.69 -19.31 -16.29
N ASP A 265 18.49 -19.81 -16.02
CA ASP A 265 18.31 -21.10 -15.33
C ASP A 265 18.80 -22.27 -16.20
N LEU A 266 18.53 -22.23 -17.52
CA LEU A 266 19.08 -23.20 -18.47
C LEU A 266 20.61 -23.12 -18.57
N LYS A 267 21.18 -21.91 -18.54
CA LYS A 267 22.63 -21.72 -18.49
C LYS A 267 23.24 -22.39 -17.26
N HIS A 268 22.65 -22.20 -16.08
CA HIS A 268 23.13 -22.86 -14.85
C HIS A 268 23.02 -24.39 -14.94
N LEU A 269 21.90 -24.90 -15.43
CA LEU A 269 21.69 -26.33 -15.62
C LEU A 269 22.75 -26.94 -16.55
N ILE A 270 23.01 -26.30 -17.69
CA ILE A 270 23.94 -26.78 -18.71
C ILE A 270 25.39 -26.67 -18.19
N TYR A 271 25.79 -25.52 -17.67
CA TYR A 271 27.20 -25.27 -17.34
C TYR A 271 27.70 -26.17 -16.21
N TYR A 272 26.88 -26.46 -15.22
CA TYR A 272 27.27 -27.35 -14.12
C TYR A 272 27.23 -28.83 -14.48
N ARG A 273 26.71 -29.18 -15.67
CA ARG A 273 26.80 -30.53 -16.24
C ARG A 273 27.87 -30.63 -17.33
N PHE A 274 28.18 -29.52 -18.00
CA PHE A 274 29.20 -29.44 -19.05
C PHE A 274 30.61 -29.25 -18.46
N ASN A 275 30.78 -28.32 -17.52
CA ASN A 275 32.06 -28.02 -16.86
C ASN A 275 32.29 -28.98 -15.67
N THR A 276 32.32 -30.28 -15.96
CA THR A 276 32.59 -31.34 -14.97
C THR A 276 33.76 -32.20 -15.44
N GLY A 277 34.52 -32.76 -14.49
CA GLY A 277 35.73 -33.53 -14.81
C GLY A 277 36.88 -32.62 -15.27
N PRO A 278 37.60 -32.95 -16.38
CA PRO A 278 38.73 -32.16 -16.87
C PRO A 278 38.35 -30.77 -17.41
N VAL A 279 37.07 -30.53 -17.72
CA VAL A 279 36.61 -29.26 -18.31
C VAL A 279 36.45 -28.20 -17.23
N GLY A 280 37.33 -27.19 -17.26
CA GLY A 280 37.35 -26.09 -16.31
C GLY A 280 36.22 -25.07 -16.47
N LYS A 281 36.28 -24.00 -15.66
CA LYS A 281 35.38 -22.84 -15.77
C LYS A 281 35.95 -21.86 -16.80
N GLY A 282 35.41 -21.89 -18.01
CA GLY A 282 35.79 -20.95 -19.08
C GLY A 282 34.69 -20.76 -20.12
N PRO A 283 34.90 -19.85 -21.09
CA PRO A 283 34.14 -19.84 -22.33
C PRO A 283 34.43 -21.13 -23.12
N GLY A 284 33.46 -21.60 -23.92
CA GLY A 284 33.58 -22.87 -24.68
C GLY A 284 32.37 -23.80 -24.58
N CYS A 285 31.23 -23.33 -24.04
CA CYS A 285 30.01 -24.12 -23.94
C CYS A 285 29.07 -23.80 -25.10
N GLY A 286 29.19 -24.53 -26.20
CA GLY A 286 28.38 -24.34 -27.42
C GLY A 286 26.94 -24.89 -27.41
N VAL A 287 26.33 -25.17 -26.26
CA VAL A 287 25.01 -25.83 -26.18
C VAL A 287 23.85 -24.82 -26.24
N TRP A 288 23.63 -24.23 -27.43
CA TRP A 288 22.68 -23.13 -27.65
C TRP A 288 21.21 -23.54 -27.86
N ALA A 289 20.95 -24.81 -28.20
CA ALA A 289 19.61 -25.28 -28.56
C ALA A 289 18.52 -25.00 -27.49
N PRO A 290 18.76 -25.17 -26.17
CA PRO A 290 17.74 -24.86 -25.16
C PRO A 290 17.37 -23.38 -25.11
N GLY A 291 18.36 -22.48 -25.20
CA GLY A 291 18.13 -21.03 -25.21
C GLY A 291 17.41 -20.57 -26.47
N TRP A 292 17.83 -21.07 -27.63
CA TRP A 292 17.19 -20.82 -28.93
C TRP A 292 15.69 -21.16 -28.92
N ARG A 293 15.31 -22.33 -28.37
CA ARG A 293 13.91 -22.75 -28.25
C ARG A 293 13.08 -21.78 -27.42
N VAL A 294 13.62 -21.26 -26.31
CA VAL A 294 12.91 -20.29 -25.46
C VAL A 294 12.57 -19.02 -26.25
N TRP A 295 13.50 -18.53 -27.07
CA TRP A 295 13.29 -17.34 -27.89
C TRP A 295 12.34 -17.58 -29.06
N LEU A 296 12.36 -18.75 -29.69
CA LEU A 296 11.38 -19.09 -30.72
C LEU A 296 9.94 -19.23 -30.16
N PHE A 297 9.78 -19.82 -28.98
CA PHE A 297 8.46 -19.84 -28.32
C PHE A 297 8.01 -18.45 -27.88
N PHE A 298 8.94 -17.55 -27.55
CA PHE A 298 8.61 -16.14 -27.37
C PHE A 298 8.12 -15.51 -28.67
N MET A 299 8.81 -15.75 -29.80
CA MET A 299 8.42 -15.23 -31.11
C MET A 299 7.02 -15.71 -31.50
N ARG A 300 6.70 -17.00 -31.30
CA ARG A 300 5.36 -17.56 -31.52
C ARG A 300 4.24 -16.76 -30.83
N GLY A 301 4.48 -16.28 -29.62
CA GLY A 301 3.49 -15.50 -28.86
C GLY A 301 3.53 -14.00 -29.15
N ILE A 302 4.66 -13.46 -29.62
CA ILE A 302 4.81 -12.02 -29.87
C ILE A 302 4.36 -11.61 -31.27
N THR A 303 4.46 -12.48 -32.27
CA THR A 303 4.08 -12.21 -33.66
C THR A 303 2.68 -11.61 -33.78
N PRO A 304 1.59 -12.25 -33.30
CA PRO A 304 0.24 -11.66 -33.44
C PRO A 304 0.08 -10.34 -32.67
N LEU A 305 0.82 -10.14 -31.57
CA LEU A 305 0.77 -8.88 -30.83
C LEU A 305 1.43 -7.74 -31.60
N LEU A 306 2.60 -8.02 -32.20
CA LEU A 306 3.34 -7.05 -32.99
C LEU A 306 2.67 -6.75 -34.31
N GLU A 307 2.10 -7.74 -34.99
CA GLU A 307 1.28 -7.54 -36.21
C GLU A 307 0.17 -6.52 -35.93
N ARG A 308 -0.60 -6.71 -34.86
CA ARG A 308 -1.65 -5.75 -34.47
C ARG A 308 -1.08 -4.37 -34.12
N TRP A 309 0.03 -4.32 -33.38
CA TRP A 309 0.63 -3.04 -32.96
C TRP A 309 1.23 -2.25 -34.12
N LEU A 310 1.92 -2.93 -35.03
CA LEU A 310 2.50 -2.34 -36.23
C LEU A 310 1.40 -1.98 -37.23
N GLY A 311 0.39 -2.84 -37.41
CA GLY A 311 -0.81 -2.53 -38.20
C GLY A 311 -1.47 -1.23 -37.73
N ASN A 312 -1.80 -1.13 -36.44
CA ASN A 312 -2.37 0.10 -35.87
C ASN A 312 -1.44 1.32 -35.99
N LEU A 313 -0.12 1.12 -35.90
CA LEU A 313 0.85 2.20 -36.07
C LEU A 313 0.86 2.71 -37.51
N LEU A 314 0.85 1.80 -38.49
CA LEU A 314 0.85 2.09 -39.91
C LEU A 314 -0.47 2.71 -40.35
N SER A 315 -1.63 2.10 -40.02
CA SER A 315 -2.95 2.69 -40.30
C SER A 315 -3.04 4.10 -39.73
N ARG A 316 -2.63 4.33 -38.49
CA ARG A 316 -2.61 5.68 -37.90
C ARG A 316 -1.66 6.66 -38.59
N GLN A 317 -0.58 6.16 -39.22
CA GLN A 317 0.39 7.00 -39.92
C GLN A 317 -0.11 7.36 -41.33
N PHE A 318 -0.84 6.47 -41.99
CA PHE A 318 -1.37 6.67 -43.34
C PHE A 318 -2.77 7.30 -43.36
N GLU A 319 -3.69 6.80 -42.52
CA GLU A 319 -5.08 7.26 -42.42
C GLU A 319 -5.26 8.41 -41.41
N GLY A 320 -4.24 8.66 -40.58
CA GLY A 320 -4.30 9.67 -39.52
C GLY A 320 -4.99 9.18 -38.23
N ARG A 321 -5.18 10.09 -37.27
CA ARG A 321 -5.88 9.80 -36.00
C ARG A 321 -7.32 10.30 -36.05
N HIS A 322 -8.28 9.43 -35.73
CA HIS A 322 -9.66 9.84 -35.51
C HIS A 322 -9.80 10.53 -34.14
N SER A 323 -10.20 11.80 -34.13
CA SER A 323 -10.24 12.64 -32.92
C SER A 323 -11.40 12.30 -31.97
N LYS A 324 -12.54 11.85 -32.51
CA LYS A 324 -13.77 11.49 -31.76
C LYS A 324 -14.28 10.06 -32.03
N GLY A 325 -13.48 9.20 -32.68
CA GLY A 325 -13.96 7.89 -33.14
C GLY A 325 -14.26 6.87 -32.02
N VAL A 326 -13.69 7.03 -30.83
CA VAL A 326 -13.92 6.10 -29.70
C VAL A 326 -14.28 6.89 -28.45
N ALA A 327 -15.42 6.57 -27.86
CA ALA A 327 -15.85 7.14 -26.57
C ALA A 327 -14.81 6.81 -25.50
N LYS A 328 -14.38 7.84 -24.76
CA LYS A 328 -13.37 7.67 -23.70
C LYS A 328 -14.04 7.05 -22.48
N THR A 329 -13.56 5.89 -22.05
CA THR A 329 -13.99 5.25 -20.80
C THR A 329 -13.71 6.13 -19.59
N VAL A 330 -14.63 6.11 -18.61
CA VAL A 330 -14.48 6.83 -17.34
C VAL A 330 -13.49 6.05 -16.45
N THR A 331 -12.26 6.54 -16.37
CA THR A 331 -11.22 5.99 -15.49
C THR A 331 -11.20 6.74 -14.14
N LYS A 332 -10.45 6.22 -13.16
CA LYS A 332 -10.31 6.77 -11.80
C LYS A 332 -10.18 8.30 -11.73
N GLN A 333 -9.43 8.90 -12.66
CA GLN A 333 -9.19 10.35 -12.69
C GLN A 333 -10.44 11.18 -13.03
N ARG A 334 -11.42 10.59 -13.72
CA ARG A 334 -12.62 11.28 -14.24
C ARG A 334 -13.90 10.94 -13.49
N VAL A 335 -13.84 10.07 -12.48
CA VAL A 335 -15.03 9.61 -11.75
C VAL A 335 -15.78 10.80 -11.13
N GLU A 336 -15.08 11.70 -10.41
CA GLU A 336 -15.70 12.85 -9.77
C GLU A 336 -16.25 13.86 -10.81
N SER A 337 -15.48 14.17 -11.84
CA SER A 337 -15.91 15.10 -12.90
C SER A 337 -17.08 14.57 -13.73
N HIS A 338 -17.12 13.26 -13.98
CA HIS A 338 -18.20 12.63 -14.71
C HIS A 338 -19.46 12.53 -13.85
N PHE A 339 -19.34 12.22 -12.55
CA PHE A 339 -20.46 12.28 -11.62
C PHE A 339 -21.12 13.67 -11.60
N ASP A 340 -20.31 14.74 -11.54
CA ASP A 340 -20.83 16.11 -11.60
C ASP A 340 -21.46 16.46 -12.96
N LEU A 341 -20.97 15.88 -14.05
CA LEU A 341 -21.54 16.05 -15.40
C LEU A 341 -22.93 15.40 -15.50
N GLU A 342 -23.05 14.14 -15.07
CA GLU A 342 -24.31 13.38 -15.06
C GLU A 342 -25.33 14.00 -14.11
N LEU A 343 -24.90 14.44 -12.92
CA LEU A 343 -25.77 15.13 -11.96
C LEU A 343 -26.36 16.42 -12.55
N ARG A 344 -25.54 17.22 -13.23
CA ARG A 344 -26.00 18.45 -13.89
C ARG A 344 -26.95 18.14 -15.05
N ALA A 345 -26.70 17.08 -15.81
CA ALA A 345 -27.59 16.66 -16.88
C ALA A 345 -28.95 16.20 -16.33
N ALA A 346 -28.96 15.39 -15.26
CA ALA A 346 -30.19 14.95 -14.61
C ALA A 346 -31.02 16.12 -14.06
N VAL A 347 -30.37 17.07 -13.37
CA VAL A 347 -31.04 18.28 -12.88
C VAL A 347 -31.60 19.13 -14.04
N MET A 348 -30.89 19.22 -15.16
CA MET A 348 -31.39 19.93 -16.34
C MET A 348 -32.64 19.29 -16.94
N HIS A 349 -32.73 17.96 -16.95
CA HIS A 349 -33.94 17.26 -17.39
C HIS A 349 -35.12 17.56 -16.46
N ASP A 350 -34.94 17.42 -15.14
CA ASP A 350 -35.98 17.74 -14.15
C ASP A 350 -36.43 19.21 -14.23
N ILE A 351 -35.50 20.16 -14.45
CA ILE A 351 -35.86 21.58 -14.65
C ILE A 351 -36.75 21.77 -15.87
N LEU A 352 -36.45 21.11 -16.99
CA LEU A 352 -37.22 21.28 -18.23
C LEU A 352 -38.64 20.70 -18.12
N ASP A 353 -38.80 19.63 -17.34
CA ASP A 353 -40.08 18.96 -17.11
C ASP A 353 -40.97 19.71 -16.11
N MET A 354 -40.37 20.36 -15.10
CA MET A 354 -41.11 21.15 -14.10
C MET A 354 -41.55 22.53 -14.58
N MET A 355 -40.91 23.08 -15.61
CA MET A 355 -41.16 24.45 -16.06
C MET A 355 -42.35 24.51 -17.03
N PRO A 356 -43.34 25.40 -16.81
CA PRO A 356 -44.47 25.57 -17.71
C PRO A 356 -44.01 26.06 -19.10
N GLU A 357 -44.83 25.78 -20.12
CA GLU A 357 -44.56 26.16 -21.51
C GLU A 357 -44.43 27.69 -21.62
N GLY A 358 -43.21 28.17 -21.89
CA GLY A 358 -42.89 29.60 -22.01
C GLY A 358 -41.64 30.08 -21.25
N ILE A 359 -41.15 29.38 -20.21
CA ILE A 359 -40.05 29.86 -19.33
C ILE A 359 -38.75 29.00 -19.44
N LYS A 360 -38.72 28.00 -20.35
CA LYS A 360 -37.79 26.85 -20.27
C LYS A 360 -36.30 27.15 -20.44
N GLN A 361 -35.86 28.14 -21.22
CA GLN A 361 -34.44 28.25 -21.61
C GLN A 361 -33.58 29.24 -20.80
N ASN A 362 -34.15 30.35 -20.28
CA ASN A 362 -33.33 31.42 -19.71
C ASN A 362 -32.94 31.23 -18.22
N LYS A 363 -33.71 30.45 -17.45
CA LYS A 363 -33.50 30.31 -15.99
C LYS A 363 -32.70 29.06 -15.57
N ALA A 364 -32.49 28.10 -16.46
CA ALA A 364 -31.84 26.82 -16.11
C ALA A 364 -30.39 27.00 -15.59
N ARG A 365 -29.63 27.94 -16.16
CA ARG A 365 -28.27 28.25 -15.71
C ARG A 365 -28.24 28.81 -14.29
N VAL A 366 -29.21 29.65 -13.93
CA VAL A 366 -29.33 30.27 -12.59
C VAL A 366 -29.69 29.20 -11.56
N ILE A 367 -30.62 28.29 -11.88
CA ILE A 367 -30.96 27.16 -10.99
C ILE A 367 -29.73 26.27 -10.74
N LEU A 368 -28.91 26.00 -11.75
CA LEU A 368 -27.66 25.25 -11.58
C LEU A 368 -26.60 25.98 -10.73
N GLN A 369 -26.63 27.32 -10.70
CA GLN A 369 -25.80 28.10 -9.78
C GLN A 369 -26.31 27.94 -8.34
N HIS A 370 -27.62 28.02 -8.11
CA HIS A 370 -28.23 27.74 -6.81
C HIS A 370 -27.94 26.31 -6.32
N LEU A 371 -28.00 25.30 -7.20
CA LEU A 371 -27.59 23.92 -6.86
C LEU A 371 -26.12 23.85 -6.39
N SER A 372 -25.23 24.56 -7.11
CA SER A 372 -23.81 24.57 -6.77
C SER A 372 -23.55 25.29 -5.45
N GLU A 373 -24.30 26.35 -5.17
CA GLU A 373 -24.21 27.10 -3.91
C GLU A 373 -24.79 26.30 -2.74
N ALA A 374 -25.97 25.69 -2.91
CA ALA A 374 -26.57 24.80 -1.91
C ALA A 374 -25.61 23.65 -1.53
N TRP A 375 -24.87 23.09 -2.49
CA TRP A 375 -23.83 22.10 -2.20
C TRP A 375 -22.65 22.67 -1.39
N ARG A 376 -22.23 23.93 -1.63
CA ARG A 376 -21.19 24.59 -0.82
C ARG A 376 -21.69 24.87 0.58
N CYS A 377 -22.90 25.42 0.74
CA CYS A 377 -23.55 25.64 2.03
C CYS A 377 -23.65 24.33 2.82
N TRP A 378 -24.07 23.23 2.18
CA TRP A 378 -24.11 21.91 2.83
C TRP A 378 -22.73 21.48 3.33
N LYS A 379 -21.66 21.68 2.54
CA LYS A 379 -20.28 21.36 2.97
C LYS A 379 -19.75 22.26 4.08
N ALA A 380 -20.21 23.50 4.16
CA ALA A 380 -19.86 24.48 5.19
C ALA A 380 -20.75 24.39 6.44
N ASN A 381 -21.81 23.56 6.38
CA ASN A 381 -22.89 23.51 7.37
C ASN A 381 -23.60 24.85 7.59
N ILE A 382 -23.71 25.66 6.54
CA ILE A 382 -24.46 26.92 6.56
C ILE A 382 -25.90 26.59 6.14
N PRO A 383 -26.92 27.07 6.88
CA PRO A 383 -28.31 26.90 6.46
C PRO A 383 -28.55 27.62 5.13
N TRP A 384 -28.93 26.87 4.11
CA TRP A 384 -29.22 27.41 2.79
C TRP A 384 -30.71 27.72 2.68
N LYS A 385 -31.06 29.00 2.67
CA LYS A 385 -32.41 29.49 2.40
C LYS A 385 -32.33 30.70 1.47
N VAL A 386 -33.00 30.62 0.33
CA VAL A 386 -33.03 31.72 -0.66
C VAL A 386 -34.41 32.38 -0.62
N PRO A 387 -34.51 33.67 -0.26
CA PRO A 387 -35.77 34.39 -0.32
C PRO A 387 -36.33 34.43 -1.74
N GLY A 388 -37.63 34.13 -1.90
CA GLY A 388 -38.33 34.21 -3.19
C GLY A 388 -38.06 33.06 -4.18
N LEU A 389 -37.38 31.98 -3.77
CA LEU A 389 -37.20 30.80 -4.61
C LEU A 389 -38.50 29.93 -4.62
N PRO A 390 -38.99 29.48 -5.79
CA PRO A 390 -40.15 28.59 -5.84
C PRO A 390 -39.91 27.27 -5.09
N THR A 391 -40.88 26.84 -4.28
CA THR A 391 -40.77 25.63 -3.46
C THR A 391 -40.50 24.35 -4.27
N PRO A 392 -41.00 24.13 -5.50
CA PRO A 392 -40.65 22.94 -6.27
C PRO A 392 -39.16 22.91 -6.65
N VAL A 393 -38.58 24.07 -6.98
CA VAL A 393 -37.17 24.21 -7.34
C VAL A 393 -36.29 24.02 -6.10
N GLU A 394 -36.69 24.57 -4.96
CA GLU A 394 -36.01 24.37 -3.67
C GLU A 394 -35.95 22.88 -3.31
N ASN A 395 -37.09 22.17 -3.36
CA ASN A 395 -37.18 20.75 -3.05
C ASN A 395 -36.35 19.88 -4.02
N MET A 396 -36.35 20.21 -5.31
CA MET A 396 -35.51 19.54 -6.30
C MET A 396 -34.02 19.71 -5.97
N ILE A 397 -33.58 20.94 -5.67
CA ILE A 397 -32.19 21.22 -5.27
C ILE A 397 -31.82 20.42 -4.01
N LEU A 398 -32.65 20.44 -2.97
CA LEU A 398 -32.40 19.71 -1.72
C LEU A 398 -32.28 18.20 -1.94
N ARG A 399 -33.13 17.61 -2.81
CA ARG A 399 -33.07 16.20 -3.20
C ARG A 399 -31.73 15.85 -3.82
N TYR A 400 -31.25 16.62 -4.78
CA TYR A 400 -29.98 16.36 -5.46
C TYR A 400 -28.75 16.68 -4.60
N VAL A 401 -28.82 17.70 -3.74
CA VAL A 401 -27.80 17.99 -2.74
C VAL A 401 -27.66 16.82 -1.77
N LYS A 402 -28.79 16.25 -1.31
CA LYS A 402 -28.78 15.05 -0.46
C LYS A 402 -28.19 13.84 -1.19
N ALA A 403 -28.60 13.57 -2.44
CA ALA A 403 -28.04 12.47 -3.22
C ALA A 403 -26.50 12.60 -3.39
N LYS A 404 -26.02 13.82 -3.63
CA LYS A 404 -24.58 14.11 -3.70
C LYS A 404 -23.88 13.97 -2.35
N ALA A 405 -24.52 14.37 -1.25
CA ALA A 405 -24.04 14.18 0.11
C ALA A 405 -23.85 12.69 0.44
N ASP A 406 -24.86 11.86 0.16
CA ASP A 406 -24.83 10.43 0.40
C ASP A 406 -23.66 9.78 -0.36
N TRP A 407 -23.50 10.09 -1.65
CA TRP A 407 -22.36 9.64 -2.45
C TRP A 407 -21.00 10.09 -1.88
N TRP A 408 -20.91 11.34 -1.43
CA TRP A 408 -19.68 11.93 -0.92
C TRP A 408 -19.25 11.30 0.41
N THR A 409 -20.21 11.05 1.31
CA THR A 409 -20.01 10.42 2.62
C THR A 409 -19.68 8.93 2.49
N ASN A 410 -20.42 8.18 1.67
CA ASN A 410 -20.13 6.77 1.39
C ASN A 410 -18.72 6.59 0.80
N SER A 411 -18.33 7.49 -0.11
CA SER A 411 -16.98 7.52 -0.66
C SER A 411 -15.91 7.86 0.39
N ALA A 412 -16.23 8.69 1.40
CA ALA A 412 -15.31 8.98 2.50
C ALA A 412 -15.12 7.74 3.39
N HIS A 413 -16.19 7.06 3.79
CA HIS A 413 -16.10 5.83 4.59
C HIS A 413 -15.36 4.71 3.85
N TYR A 414 -15.68 4.47 2.58
CA TYR A 414 -14.99 3.47 1.76
C TYR A 414 -13.48 3.73 1.67
N ASN A 415 -13.08 4.99 1.44
CA ASN A 415 -11.66 5.34 1.37
C ASN A 415 -11.00 5.30 2.75
N ARG A 416 -11.70 5.69 3.83
CA ARG A 416 -11.17 5.60 5.19
C ARG A 416 -10.86 4.17 5.57
N GLU A 417 -11.77 3.24 5.29
CA GLU A 417 -11.56 1.83 5.60
C GLU A 417 -10.41 1.23 4.78
N ARG A 418 -10.25 1.64 3.51
CA ARG A 418 -9.10 1.23 2.69
C ARG A 418 -7.77 1.77 3.24
N VAL A 419 -7.74 3.02 3.70
CA VAL A 419 -6.56 3.60 4.35
C VAL A 419 -6.24 2.85 5.64
N ARG A 420 -7.25 2.58 6.47
CA ARG A 420 -7.10 1.85 7.74
C ARG A 420 -6.54 0.43 7.54
N ARG A 421 -6.99 -0.29 6.50
CA ARG A 421 -6.49 -1.64 6.16
C ARG A 421 -5.10 -1.66 5.50
N GLY A 422 -4.51 -0.51 5.21
CA GLY A 422 -3.25 -0.44 4.46
C GLY A 422 -3.37 -0.88 2.99
N ALA A 423 -4.56 -0.77 2.39
CA ALA A 423 -4.74 -1.07 0.97
C ALA A 423 -3.98 -0.04 0.10
N THR A 424 -3.74 -0.38 -1.17
CA THR A 424 -3.09 0.56 -2.10
C THR A 424 -3.99 1.77 -2.34
N VAL A 425 -3.60 2.93 -1.79
CA VAL A 425 -4.33 4.20 -1.88
C VAL A 425 -3.36 5.30 -2.33
N ASP A 426 -3.84 6.22 -3.16
CA ASP A 426 -3.03 7.33 -3.66
C ASP A 426 -2.91 8.41 -2.58
N LYS A 427 -1.76 9.09 -2.51
CA LYS A 427 -1.53 10.22 -1.59
C LYS A 427 -2.61 11.30 -1.67
N THR A 428 -3.11 11.59 -2.87
CA THR A 428 -4.18 12.58 -3.09
C THR A 428 -5.51 12.14 -2.49
N VAL A 429 -5.79 10.83 -2.47
CA VAL A 429 -6.99 10.27 -1.85
C VAL A 429 -6.90 10.38 -0.33
N CYS A 430 -5.74 10.12 0.28
CA CYS A 430 -5.57 10.30 1.73
C CYS A 430 -5.83 11.77 2.15
N LYS A 431 -5.23 12.74 1.45
CA LYS A 431 -5.45 14.18 1.72
C LYS A 431 -6.90 14.59 1.51
N LYS A 432 -7.55 14.13 0.44
CA LYS A 432 -8.98 14.37 0.19
C LYS A 432 -9.81 13.79 1.33
N ASN A 433 -9.55 12.54 1.70
CA ASN A 433 -10.27 11.82 2.76
C ASN A 433 -10.17 12.53 4.11
N LEU A 434 -8.97 12.98 4.50
CA LEU A 434 -8.76 13.80 5.69
C LEU A 434 -9.66 15.03 5.68
N GLY A 435 -9.64 15.81 4.60
CA GLY A 435 -10.51 16.98 4.45
C GLY A 435 -12.01 16.67 4.40
N ARG A 436 -12.40 15.44 4.02
CA ARG A 436 -13.81 15.00 4.10
C ARG A 436 -14.19 14.68 5.55
N LEU A 437 -13.36 13.90 6.25
CA LEU A 437 -13.61 13.51 7.63
C LEU A 437 -13.59 14.70 8.59
N THR A 438 -12.71 15.68 8.38
CA THR A 438 -12.71 16.93 9.16
C THR A 438 -14.05 17.66 9.04
N ARG A 439 -14.63 17.74 7.84
CA ARG A 439 -15.96 18.36 7.66
C ARG A 439 -17.09 17.55 8.28
N LEU A 440 -17.05 16.22 8.15
CA LEU A 440 -18.06 15.35 8.78
C LEU A 440 -18.02 15.48 10.31
N TYR A 441 -16.82 15.51 10.88
CA TYR A 441 -16.63 15.73 12.32
C TYR A 441 -17.22 17.08 12.75
N LEU A 442 -16.87 18.17 12.07
CA LEU A 442 -17.35 19.50 12.46
C LEU A 442 -18.85 19.71 12.25
N LYS A 443 -19.47 19.04 11.27
CA LYS A 443 -20.93 19.02 11.12
C LYS A 443 -21.60 18.36 12.31
N ALA A 444 -21.08 17.21 12.74
CA ALA A 444 -21.58 16.51 13.92
C ALA A 444 -21.31 17.30 15.21
N GLU A 445 -20.17 17.98 15.30
CA GLU A 445 -19.81 18.80 16.46
C GLU A 445 -20.71 20.04 16.58
N GLN A 446 -20.98 20.74 15.49
CA GLN A 446 -21.95 21.85 15.46
C GLN A 446 -23.35 21.42 15.92
N GLU A 447 -23.81 20.26 15.45
CA GLU A 447 -25.09 19.68 15.86
C GLU A 447 -25.09 19.35 17.36
N ARG A 448 -24.00 18.77 17.88
CA ARG A 448 -23.83 18.45 19.30
C ARG A 448 -23.93 19.70 20.20
N GLN A 449 -23.27 20.79 19.79
CA GLN A 449 -23.29 22.06 20.51
C GLN A 449 -24.67 22.71 20.46
N HIS A 450 -25.35 22.66 19.30
CA HIS A 450 -26.72 23.16 19.17
C HIS A 450 -27.70 22.39 20.06
N ASN A 451 -27.61 21.06 20.08
CA ASN A 451 -28.46 20.21 20.90
C ASN A 451 -28.26 20.46 22.40
N TYR A 452 -27.03 20.69 22.85
CA TYR A 452 -26.78 21.07 24.25
C TYR A 452 -27.51 22.37 24.65
N LEU A 453 -27.46 23.39 23.80
CA LEU A 453 -28.16 24.66 24.09
C LEU A 453 -29.68 24.55 23.98
N LYS A 454 -30.17 23.62 23.16
CA LYS A 454 -31.59 23.38 22.92
C LYS A 454 -32.23 22.51 24.02
N ASP A 455 -31.57 21.42 24.37
CA ASP A 455 -32.05 20.42 25.32
C ASP A 455 -31.75 20.83 26.77
N GLY A 456 -30.77 21.72 26.97
CA GLY A 456 -30.27 22.16 28.27
C GLY A 456 -29.12 21.30 28.79
N PRO A 457 -28.59 21.61 29.99
CA PRO A 457 -27.53 20.82 30.61
C PRO A 457 -27.96 19.36 30.81
N TYR A 458 -27.15 18.42 30.33
CA TYR A 458 -27.42 16.98 30.50
C TYR A 458 -27.22 16.49 31.93
N ILE A 459 -26.48 17.25 32.75
CA ILE A 459 -26.31 16.97 34.17
C ILE A 459 -27.48 17.56 34.93
N SER A 460 -28.15 16.75 35.74
CA SER A 460 -29.22 17.26 36.60
C SER A 460 -28.63 18.14 37.71
N ALA A 461 -29.41 19.11 38.20
CA ALA A 461 -28.96 19.98 39.27
C ALA A 461 -28.62 19.19 40.55
N GLU A 462 -29.36 18.11 40.83
CA GLU A 462 -29.12 17.22 41.98
C GLU A 462 -27.79 16.49 41.86
N GLU A 463 -27.49 15.89 40.71
CA GLU A 463 -26.19 15.24 40.45
C GLU A 463 -25.05 16.27 40.51
N ALA A 464 -25.24 17.46 39.95
CA ALA A 464 -24.20 18.50 39.98
C ALA A 464 -23.89 18.95 41.42
N VAL A 465 -24.92 19.08 42.26
CA VAL A 465 -24.77 19.37 43.70
C VAL A 465 -24.06 18.21 44.40
N ALA A 466 -24.44 16.96 44.14
CA ALA A 466 -23.77 15.80 44.73
C ALA A 466 -22.27 15.75 44.36
N VAL A 467 -21.92 15.98 43.09
CA VAL A 467 -20.54 16.05 42.62
C VAL A 467 -19.77 17.18 43.29
N TYR A 468 -20.38 18.37 43.36
CA TYR A 468 -19.78 19.55 43.99
C TYR A 468 -19.52 19.32 45.48
N THR A 469 -20.53 18.86 46.23
CA THR A 469 -20.45 18.58 47.67
C THR A 469 -19.43 17.48 47.98
N THR A 470 -19.38 16.41 47.16
CA THR A 470 -18.35 15.36 47.30
C THR A 470 -16.95 15.95 47.16
N THR A 471 -16.75 16.85 46.19
CA THR A 471 -15.46 17.51 45.97
C THR A 471 -15.10 18.44 47.13
N VAL A 472 -16.06 19.19 47.66
CA VAL A 472 -15.85 20.06 48.85
C VAL A 472 -15.42 19.24 50.05
N HIS A 473 -16.15 18.19 50.41
CA HIS A 473 -15.81 17.33 51.55
C HIS A 473 -14.45 16.65 51.38
N TRP A 474 -14.10 16.25 50.14
CA TRP A 474 -12.77 15.74 49.85
C TRP A 474 -11.68 16.78 50.14
N LEU A 475 -11.81 17.98 49.58
CA LEU A 475 -10.82 19.05 49.76
C LEU A 475 -10.68 19.50 51.22
N GLU A 476 -11.79 19.57 51.96
CA GLU A 476 -11.81 19.81 53.41
C GLU A 476 -11.07 18.71 54.18
N SER A 477 -11.35 17.44 53.86
CA SER A 477 -10.67 16.30 54.49
C SER A 477 -9.16 16.32 54.26
N ARG A 478 -8.72 16.82 53.10
CA ARG A 478 -7.29 16.99 52.74
C ARG A 478 -6.66 18.25 53.29
N ARG A 479 -7.41 19.11 54.00
CA ARG A 479 -6.95 20.44 54.44
C ARG A 479 -6.33 21.23 53.30
N PHE A 480 -6.91 21.11 52.10
CA PHE A 480 -6.35 21.73 50.90
C PHE A 480 -6.42 23.26 51.00
N SER A 481 -5.29 23.93 50.79
CA SER A 481 -5.25 25.38 50.65
C SER A 481 -5.47 25.74 49.17
N PRO A 482 -6.48 26.55 48.82
CA PRO A 482 -6.67 27.03 47.46
C PRO A 482 -5.41 27.72 46.91
N ILE A 483 -5.13 27.49 45.63
CA ILE A 483 -3.99 28.08 44.92
C ILE A 483 -4.26 29.58 44.73
N PRO A 484 -3.43 30.47 45.30
CA PRO A 484 -3.64 31.90 45.18
C PRO A 484 -3.35 32.40 43.76
N PHE A 485 -3.75 33.63 43.48
CA PHE A 485 -3.29 34.31 42.27
C PHE A 485 -1.77 34.55 42.33
N PRO A 486 -1.00 34.41 41.22
CA PRO A 486 0.43 34.68 41.21
C PRO A 486 0.74 36.10 41.74
N PRO A 487 1.38 36.24 42.91
CA PRO A 487 1.58 37.55 43.52
C PRO A 487 2.50 38.40 42.64
N LEU A 488 2.39 39.73 42.73
CA LEU A 488 3.19 40.67 41.91
C LEU A 488 4.69 40.36 41.96
N SER A 489 5.20 40.02 43.14
CA SER A 489 6.61 39.67 43.40
C SER A 489 6.78 38.19 43.80
N TYR A 490 6.43 37.26 42.91
CA TYR A 490 6.63 35.83 43.16
C TYR A 490 8.07 35.39 42.85
N LYS A 491 8.71 34.70 43.80
CA LYS A 491 10.13 34.33 43.74
C LYS A 491 10.50 33.43 42.55
N HIS A 492 9.57 32.63 42.05
CA HIS A 492 9.82 31.64 41.01
C HIS A 492 9.24 32.01 39.64
N ASP A 493 8.68 33.21 39.48
CA ASP A 493 8.00 33.64 38.25
C ASP A 493 8.88 33.52 37.00
N THR A 494 10.12 33.99 37.09
CA THR A 494 11.05 33.97 35.95
C THR A 494 11.42 32.55 35.56
N LYS A 495 11.56 31.63 36.53
CA LYS A 495 11.84 30.21 36.26
C LYS A 495 10.67 29.54 35.55
N LEU A 496 9.44 29.80 36.00
CA LEU A 496 8.23 29.25 35.36
C LEU A 496 8.05 29.79 33.95
N LEU A 497 8.34 31.08 33.73
CA LEU A 497 8.31 31.67 32.40
C LEU A 497 9.32 31.02 31.46
N ILE A 498 10.57 30.82 31.90
CA ILE A 498 11.60 30.18 31.08
C ILE A 498 11.18 28.76 30.66
N LEU A 499 10.67 27.95 31.60
CA LEU A 499 10.16 26.59 31.31
C LEU A 499 9.02 26.61 30.30
N ALA A 500 8.09 27.56 30.44
CA ALA A 500 6.98 27.73 29.50
C ALA A 500 7.49 28.11 28.09
N LEU A 501 8.44 29.04 27.99
CA LEU A 501 9.02 29.48 26.71
C LEU A 501 9.83 28.38 26.02
N GLU A 502 10.57 27.56 26.78
CA GLU A 502 11.32 26.43 26.24
C GLU A 502 10.39 25.41 25.58
N ARG A 503 9.31 25.01 26.27
CA ARG A 503 8.28 24.10 25.72
C ARG A 503 7.66 24.63 24.42
N LEU A 504 7.40 25.93 24.33
CA LEU A 504 6.86 26.53 23.11
C LEU A 504 7.88 26.55 21.97
N LYS A 505 9.16 26.79 22.27
CA LYS A 505 10.25 26.81 21.29
C LYS A 505 10.55 25.43 20.69
N GLU A 506 10.47 24.37 21.51
CA GLU A 506 10.72 22.98 21.07
C GLU A 506 9.82 22.55 19.91
N ALA A 507 8.56 23.02 19.88
CA ALA A 507 7.59 22.69 18.84
C ALA A 507 8.03 23.07 17.41
N TYR A 508 8.99 24.00 17.28
CA TYR A 508 9.48 24.52 16.00
C TYR A 508 10.90 24.11 15.64
N SER A 509 11.62 23.43 16.55
CA SER A 509 13.01 23.02 16.34
C SER A 509 13.22 22.14 15.09
N VAL A 510 12.22 21.32 14.73
CA VAL A 510 12.29 20.38 13.60
C VAL A 510 11.83 21.01 12.26
N LYS A 511 11.07 22.11 12.29
CA LYS A 511 10.42 22.64 11.08
C LYS A 511 11.35 23.56 10.30
N ASN A 512 11.65 23.19 9.05
CA ASN A 512 12.47 24.01 8.15
C ASN A 512 11.70 25.15 7.45
N ARG A 513 10.36 25.12 7.44
CA ARG A 513 9.52 26.17 6.84
C ARG A 513 8.48 26.65 7.84
N LEU A 514 8.61 27.92 8.21
CA LEU A 514 7.72 28.59 9.16
C LEU A 514 6.75 29.51 8.42
N ASN A 515 5.48 29.45 8.81
CA ASN A 515 4.45 30.40 8.38
C ASN A 515 4.56 31.73 9.17
N GLN A 516 3.73 32.71 8.83
CA GLN A 516 3.76 34.02 9.48
C GLN A 516 3.41 33.93 10.98
N SER A 517 2.39 33.15 11.36
CA SER A 517 2.00 32.99 12.77
C SER A 517 3.10 32.36 13.63
N GLN A 518 3.85 31.39 13.09
CA GLN A 518 4.98 30.76 13.77
C GLN A 518 6.18 31.70 13.93
N ARG A 519 6.39 32.63 12.98
CA ARG A 519 7.41 33.68 13.12
C ARG A 519 7.00 34.71 14.16
N GLU A 520 5.73 35.11 14.17
CA GLU A 520 5.16 35.96 15.22
C GLU A 520 5.31 35.28 16.60
N GLU A 521 5.09 33.97 16.70
CA GLU A 521 5.31 33.20 17.93
C GLU A 521 6.76 33.18 18.38
N LEU A 522 7.71 32.89 17.48
CA LEU A 522 9.13 32.92 17.83
C LEU A 522 9.60 34.32 18.24
N ALA A 523 9.15 35.36 17.54
CA ALA A 523 9.47 36.74 17.90
C ALA A 523 8.92 37.12 19.29
N LEU A 524 7.71 36.67 19.63
CA LEU A 524 7.13 36.88 20.97
C LEU A 524 7.88 36.09 22.05
N ILE A 525 8.35 34.89 21.74
CA ILE A 525 9.17 34.08 22.65
C ILE A 525 10.51 34.77 22.90
N GLU A 526 11.20 35.24 21.85
CA GLU A 526 12.47 35.97 21.96
C GLU A 526 12.29 37.26 22.77
N GLN A 527 11.26 38.08 22.48
CA GLN A 527 10.93 39.27 23.27
C GLN A 527 10.66 38.95 24.76
N ALA A 528 10.04 37.81 25.05
CA ALA A 528 9.78 37.39 26.42
C ALA A 528 11.04 36.91 27.16
N TYR A 529 12.06 36.41 26.45
CA TYR A 529 13.38 36.15 27.01
C TYR A 529 14.16 37.46 27.27
N ASP A 530 14.07 38.42 26.36
CA ASP A 530 14.77 39.71 26.49
C ASP A 530 14.21 40.58 27.62
N ASN A 531 12.87 40.63 27.77
CA ASN A 531 12.21 41.40 28.84
C ASN A 531 11.17 40.57 29.60
N PRO A 532 11.60 39.70 30.55
CA PRO A 532 10.70 38.77 31.24
C PRO A 532 9.71 39.48 32.17
N HIS A 533 10.08 40.62 32.77
CA HIS A 533 9.20 41.34 33.70
C HIS A 533 8.00 41.99 32.99
N GLU A 534 8.21 42.57 31.81
CA GLU A 534 7.12 43.10 30.99
C GLU A 534 6.21 41.98 30.49
N ALA A 535 6.78 40.85 30.06
CA ALA A 535 6.03 39.67 29.65
C ALA A 535 5.17 39.13 30.81
N LEU A 536 5.71 39.02 32.03
CA LEU A 536 4.97 38.60 33.22
C LEU A 536 3.84 39.56 33.61
N SER A 537 4.09 40.87 33.53
CA SER A 537 3.07 41.89 33.77
C SER A 537 1.91 41.74 32.77
N ARG A 538 2.23 41.52 31.50
CA ARG A 538 1.24 41.26 30.43
C ARG A 538 0.44 39.98 30.69
N ILE A 539 1.09 38.87 31.07
CA ILE A 539 0.46 37.59 31.41
C ILE A 539 -0.52 37.76 32.58
N LYS A 540 -0.08 38.36 33.69
CA LYS A 540 -0.92 38.59 34.88
C LYS A 540 -2.11 39.50 34.55
N ARG A 541 -1.89 40.53 33.73
CA ARG A 541 -2.98 41.41 33.24
C ARG A 541 -4.01 40.62 32.43
N HIS A 542 -3.58 39.74 31.51
CA HIS A 542 -4.49 38.88 30.75
C HIS A 542 -5.30 37.95 31.67
N MET A 543 -4.68 37.35 32.67
CA MET A 543 -5.37 36.51 33.66
C MET A 543 -6.42 37.28 34.47
N LEU A 544 -6.21 38.57 34.75
CA LEU A 544 -7.17 39.40 35.49
C LEU A 544 -8.31 39.93 34.61
N THR A 545 -8.01 40.44 33.41
CA THR A 545 -8.99 41.22 32.64
C THR A 545 -9.62 40.46 31.47
N GLN A 546 -8.91 39.48 30.89
CA GLN A 546 -9.37 38.82 29.67
C GLN A 546 -10.35 37.69 30.01
N ARG A 547 -11.63 37.93 29.68
CA ARG A 547 -12.73 36.95 29.82
C ARG A 547 -13.43 36.67 28.50
N ALA A 548 -13.29 37.57 27.53
CA ALA A 548 -13.61 37.30 26.15
C ALA A 548 -12.30 37.08 25.39
N PHE A 549 -12.08 35.85 24.95
CA PHE A 549 -11.12 35.55 23.87
C PHE A 549 -11.78 35.72 22.49
N LYS A 550 -12.98 36.32 22.50
CA LYS A 550 -13.74 36.75 21.34
C LYS A 550 -13.45 38.24 21.10
N ALA A 551 -12.96 38.52 19.90
CA ALA A 551 -12.98 39.84 19.23
C ALA A 551 -12.36 41.01 20.02
N ILE A 552 -11.12 41.37 19.67
CA ILE A 552 -10.56 42.68 20.01
C ILE A 552 -10.68 43.59 18.79
N PHE A 553 -11.45 44.67 18.91
CA PHE A 553 -11.33 45.83 18.02
C PHE A 553 -9.92 46.39 18.16
N LYS A 554 -9.09 46.27 17.12
CA LYS A 554 -7.81 46.98 17.03
C LYS A 554 -7.85 47.90 15.82
N ASP A 555 -8.26 49.14 16.07
CA ASP A 555 -8.32 50.29 15.16
C ASP A 555 -9.07 50.09 13.82
N GLN A 556 -9.51 51.19 13.22
CA GLN A 556 -10.46 51.26 12.11
C GLN A 556 -10.02 50.64 10.76
N SER A 557 -9.03 49.76 10.75
CA SER A 557 -8.60 49.07 9.53
C SER A 557 -8.17 47.64 9.85
N PHE A 558 -8.99 46.69 9.39
CA PHE A 558 -8.78 45.24 9.34
C PHE A 558 -9.31 44.40 10.53
N LEU A 559 -10.48 43.77 10.33
CA LEU A 559 -11.00 42.71 11.20
C LEU A 559 -10.01 41.52 11.22
N ARG A 560 -9.35 41.26 12.35
CA ARG A 560 -8.74 39.95 12.64
C ARG A 560 -9.66 39.21 13.61
N PHE A 561 -10.36 38.18 13.14
CA PHE A 561 -11.17 37.32 14.00
C PHE A 561 -10.24 36.49 14.89
N GLN A 562 -10.46 36.52 16.21
CA GLN A 562 -9.71 35.75 17.18
C GLN A 562 -10.38 34.38 17.31
N GLU A 563 -9.84 33.40 16.59
CA GLU A 563 -10.42 32.07 16.37
C GLU A 563 -9.37 31.00 16.61
N VAL A 564 -9.77 29.88 17.22
CA VAL A 564 -8.89 28.71 17.34
C VAL A 564 -9.06 27.86 16.08
N GLY A 565 -7.99 27.75 15.31
CA GLY A 565 -7.97 26.89 14.13
C GLY A 565 -8.02 25.43 14.55
N ILE A 566 -8.74 24.58 13.81
CA ILE A 566 -8.69 23.13 13.99
C ILE A 566 -8.20 22.44 12.72
N GLU A 567 -7.19 21.61 12.87
CA GLU A 567 -6.76 20.66 11.86
C GLU A 567 -6.81 19.24 12.41
N PHE A 568 -6.64 18.24 11.55
CA PHE A 568 -6.55 16.85 11.97
C PHE A 568 -5.23 16.25 11.53
N MET A 569 -4.54 15.64 12.48
CA MET A 569 -3.42 14.76 12.20
C MET A 569 -3.96 13.38 11.83
N ASP A 570 -3.57 12.88 10.66
CA ASP A 570 -3.97 11.56 10.18
C ASP A 570 -2.94 10.51 10.61
N LEU A 571 -3.31 9.68 11.58
CA LEU A 571 -2.53 8.51 12.01
C LEU A 571 -2.92 7.24 11.22
N TYR A 572 -3.66 7.41 10.11
CA TYR A 572 -4.23 6.39 9.22
C TYR A 572 -5.29 5.48 9.85
N SER A 573 -5.20 5.20 11.15
CA SER A 573 -6.16 4.41 11.93
C SER A 573 -7.27 5.28 12.49
N HIS A 574 -6.90 6.32 13.24
CA HIS A 574 -7.78 7.36 13.78
C HIS A 574 -7.25 8.75 13.40
N LEU A 575 -8.02 9.78 13.73
CA LEU A 575 -7.66 11.17 13.51
C LEU A 575 -7.54 11.86 14.86
N VAL A 576 -6.52 12.70 15.01
CA VAL A 576 -6.30 13.48 16.23
C VAL A 576 -6.53 14.96 15.91
N PRO A 577 -7.43 15.65 16.62
CA PRO A 577 -7.61 17.09 16.43
C PRO A 577 -6.37 17.83 16.94
N VAL A 578 -5.89 18.79 16.15
CA VAL A 578 -4.79 19.69 16.45
C VAL A 578 -5.34 21.10 16.42
N TYR A 579 -5.24 21.80 17.54
CA TYR A 579 -5.74 23.15 17.66
C TYR A 579 -4.60 24.16 17.47
N ASP A 580 -4.87 25.21 16.71
CA ASP A 580 -3.96 26.33 16.47
C ASP A 580 -4.47 27.54 17.26
N ILE A 581 -3.73 27.91 18.30
CA ILE A 581 -4.07 28.97 19.26
C ILE A 581 -3.18 30.18 18.97
N GLU A 582 -3.70 31.39 19.21
CA GLU A 582 -2.95 32.61 19.01
C GLU A 582 -1.67 32.64 19.87
N PRO A 583 -0.50 33.02 19.29
CA PRO A 583 0.78 32.97 20.00
C PRO A 583 0.83 33.73 21.34
N LEU A 584 0.21 34.91 21.42
CA LEU A 584 0.20 35.73 22.64
C LEU A 584 -0.56 35.03 23.78
N GLU A 585 -1.67 34.40 23.45
CA GLU A 585 -2.49 33.63 24.39
C GLU A 585 -1.75 32.37 24.81
N LYS A 586 -1.08 31.71 23.87
CA LYS A 586 -0.32 30.48 24.11
C LYS A 586 0.81 30.67 25.13
N VAL A 587 1.48 31.82 25.14
CA VAL A 587 2.48 32.18 26.17
C VAL A 587 1.84 32.32 27.55
N THR A 588 0.67 32.96 27.63
CA THR A 588 -0.10 33.12 28.88
C THR A 588 -0.58 31.76 29.40
N ASP A 589 -1.14 30.92 28.51
CA ASP A 589 -1.62 29.58 28.81
C ASP A 589 -0.47 28.66 29.28
N ALA A 590 0.71 28.75 28.64
CA ALA A 590 1.88 27.95 29.00
C ALA A 590 2.44 28.34 30.37
N TYR A 591 2.54 29.63 30.68
CA TYR A 591 2.93 30.09 32.01
C TYR A 591 1.92 29.62 33.08
N LEU A 592 0.61 29.71 32.79
CA LEU A 592 -0.43 29.26 33.71
C LEU A 592 -0.33 27.74 33.97
N ASP A 593 -0.10 26.94 32.93
CA ASP A 593 0.12 25.49 33.06
C ASP A 593 1.31 25.19 34.00
N GLN A 594 2.45 25.86 33.79
CA GLN A 594 3.62 25.68 34.65
C GLN A 594 3.36 26.14 36.09
N TYR A 595 2.63 27.24 36.28
CA TYR A 595 2.26 27.72 37.61
C TYR A 595 1.36 26.73 38.35
N LEU A 596 0.30 26.23 37.70
CA LEU A 596 -0.65 25.27 38.27
C LEU A 596 0.04 23.94 38.63
N TRP A 597 0.88 23.41 37.75
CA TRP A 597 1.61 22.18 38.02
C TRP A 597 2.73 22.35 39.06
N CYS A 598 3.44 23.48 39.08
CA CYS A 598 4.46 23.73 40.10
C CYS A 598 3.85 23.85 41.51
N GLN A 599 2.67 24.45 41.63
CA GLN A 599 1.92 24.50 42.89
C GLN A 599 1.28 23.15 43.25
N GLY A 600 0.97 22.30 42.26
CA GLY A 600 0.36 20.97 42.46
C GLY A 600 1.33 19.80 42.68
N ILE A 601 2.60 19.90 42.24
CA ILE A 601 3.60 18.81 42.26
C ILE A 601 4.56 18.89 43.45
N ASN A 602 4.62 20.00 44.19
CA ASN A 602 5.68 20.29 45.17
C ASN A 602 5.70 19.43 46.47
N ASN A 603 5.11 18.22 46.48
CA ASN A 603 4.98 17.35 47.68
C ASN A 603 5.24 15.85 47.41
N LEU A 604 6.17 15.46 46.53
CA LEU A 604 6.50 14.03 46.35
C LEU A 604 8.02 13.82 46.40
N GLN A 605 8.44 12.98 47.34
CA GLN A 605 9.83 12.62 47.59
C GLN A 605 9.97 11.09 47.58
N GLU A 606 10.97 10.63 46.83
CA GLU A 606 11.51 9.26 46.76
C GLU A 606 10.58 8.18 46.17
N VAL A 607 11.03 7.59 45.06
CA VAL A 607 10.25 6.69 44.21
C VAL A 607 11.24 5.63 43.68
N TRP A 608 10.78 4.39 43.55
CA TRP A 608 11.43 3.17 43.01
C TRP A 608 11.95 2.12 44.02
N ASP A 609 11.13 1.11 44.35
CA ASP A 609 11.51 -0.32 44.23
C ASP A 609 10.30 -1.29 44.36
N THR A 610 10.30 -2.42 43.64
CA THR A 610 9.18 -3.40 43.59
C THR A 610 9.68 -4.84 43.37
N VAL A 611 9.19 -5.84 44.13
CA VAL A 611 9.35 -7.30 43.84
C VAL A 611 8.13 -8.15 44.27
N GLU A 612 7.49 -8.77 43.26
CA GLU A 612 6.78 -10.08 43.13
C GLU A 612 5.63 -10.55 44.07
N GLY A 613 4.39 -10.60 43.56
CA GLY A 613 3.91 -11.72 42.72
C GLY A 613 2.89 -12.71 43.30
N GLU A 614 1.61 -12.31 43.48
CA GLU A 614 0.44 -13.22 43.57
C GLU A 614 -0.74 -12.70 42.71
N CYS A 615 -1.79 -13.51 42.51
CA CYS A 615 -2.71 -13.38 41.38
C CYS A 615 -3.95 -12.50 41.64
N ASP A 616 -4.12 -11.55 40.71
CA ASP A 616 -4.92 -10.34 40.82
C ASP A 616 -6.00 -10.25 39.72
N VAL A 617 -7.20 -9.74 40.02
CA VAL A 617 -8.24 -9.38 39.03
C VAL A 617 -8.15 -7.88 38.71
N MET A 618 -7.51 -7.56 37.58
CA MET A 618 -7.34 -6.20 37.07
C MET A 618 -8.50 -5.80 36.12
N LEU A 619 -9.26 -4.78 36.49
CA LEU A 619 -10.24 -4.13 35.61
C LEU A 619 -9.57 -2.96 34.86
N GLU A 620 -9.34 -3.11 33.56
CA GLU A 620 -9.01 -1.98 32.67
C GLU A 620 -10.29 -1.40 32.06
N ALA A 621 -10.60 -0.14 32.35
CA ALA A 621 -11.71 0.58 31.74
C ALA A 621 -11.27 1.96 31.23
N ARG A 622 -12.05 2.54 30.32
CA ARG A 622 -11.81 3.87 29.77
C ARG A 622 -13.02 4.75 30.02
N LEU A 623 -12.79 5.93 30.57
CA LEU A 623 -13.79 6.96 30.70
C LEU A 623 -14.10 7.53 29.31
N GLU A 624 -15.23 7.11 28.73
CA GLU A 624 -15.61 7.55 27.39
C GLU A 624 -16.03 9.02 27.34
N LYS A 625 -15.52 9.76 26.34
CA LYS A 625 -15.93 11.12 26.00
C LYS A 625 -15.82 12.14 27.15
N VAL A 626 -14.91 11.94 28.11
CA VAL A 626 -14.65 12.90 29.21
C VAL A 626 -14.44 14.32 28.67
N TYR A 627 -13.59 14.47 27.66
CA TYR A 627 -13.31 15.76 27.05
C TYR A 627 -14.54 16.45 26.41
N GLU A 628 -15.45 15.66 25.85
CA GLU A 628 -16.62 16.17 25.12
C GLU A 628 -17.81 16.45 26.05
N LYS A 629 -17.84 15.83 27.23
CA LYS A 629 -18.96 15.86 28.18
C LYS A 629 -18.77 16.77 29.40
N MET A 630 -17.67 17.53 29.46
CA MET A 630 -17.44 18.50 30.54
C MET A 630 -18.35 19.73 30.36
N ASP A 631 -19.23 19.96 31.34
CA ASP A 631 -20.02 21.19 31.44
C ASP A 631 -19.14 22.33 31.99
N LEU A 632 -19.04 23.42 31.23
CA LEU A 632 -18.23 24.59 31.59
C LEU A 632 -18.78 25.32 32.82
N THR A 633 -20.09 25.26 33.09
CA THR A 633 -20.71 25.92 34.24
C THR A 633 -20.36 25.21 35.55
N LEU A 634 -20.46 23.88 35.56
CA LEU A 634 -20.01 23.04 36.67
C LEU A 634 -18.48 23.12 36.82
N LEU A 635 -17.74 23.08 35.71
CA LEU A 635 -16.29 23.18 35.73
C LEU A 635 -15.82 24.48 36.41
N ASN A 636 -16.46 25.62 36.13
CA ASN A 636 -16.13 26.88 36.79
C ASN A 636 -16.29 26.79 38.32
N ARG A 637 -17.42 26.24 38.78
CA ARG A 637 -17.68 26.03 40.22
C ARG A 637 -16.63 25.11 40.86
N LEU A 638 -16.30 24.01 40.19
CA LEU A 638 -15.27 23.08 40.67
C LEU A 638 -13.88 23.71 40.69
N LEU A 639 -13.51 24.52 39.69
CA LEU A 639 -12.21 25.20 39.64
C LEU A 639 -12.08 26.25 40.75
N ARG A 640 -13.15 26.96 41.09
CA ARG A 640 -13.15 27.95 42.20
C ARG A 640 -12.86 27.33 43.57
N LEU A 641 -13.01 26.02 43.73
CA LEU A 641 -12.63 25.32 44.96
C LEU A 641 -11.10 25.18 45.10
N ILE A 642 -10.36 25.15 43.98
CA ILE A 642 -8.94 24.83 43.97
C ILE A 642 -8.03 26.00 43.60
N VAL A 643 -8.52 26.98 42.84
CA VAL A 643 -7.75 28.14 42.38
C VAL A 643 -8.50 29.44 42.66
N ASP A 644 -7.77 30.56 42.67
CA ASP A 644 -8.38 31.88 42.73
C ASP A 644 -9.47 32.05 41.66
N HIS A 645 -10.55 32.76 42.02
CA HIS A 645 -11.71 32.99 41.17
C HIS A 645 -11.35 33.59 39.79
N ASN A 646 -10.32 34.45 39.69
CA ASN A 646 -9.91 35.01 38.41
C ASN A 646 -9.28 33.96 37.49
N ILE A 647 -8.53 33.01 38.05
CA ILE A 647 -7.93 31.91 37.31
C ILE A 647 -9.01 30.94 36.83
N ALA A 648 -9.96 30.60 37.72
CA ALA A 648 -11.10 29.76 37.36
C ALA A 648 -11.93 30.36 36.21
N ASP A 649 -12.20 31.66 36.27
CA ASP A 649 -12.93 32.38 35.23
C ASP A 649 -12.15 32.45 33.91
N TYR A 650 -10.83 32.69 33.97
CA TYR A 650 -9.96 32.65 32.78
C TYR A 650 -9.99 31.27 32.11
N MET A 651 -9.75 30.19 32.88
CA MET A 651 -9.70 28.81 32.37
C MET A 651 -11.04 28.36 31.78
N THR A 652 -12.15 28.73 32.42
CA THR A 652 -13.49 28.39 31.92
C THR A 652 -13.79 29.15 30.63
N ALA A 653 -13.59 30.47 30.63
CA ALA A 653 -13.88 31.30 29.47
C ALA A 653 -13.01 30.96 28.25
N LYS A 654 -11.78 30.48 28.48
CA LYS A 654 -10.86 30.06 27.43
C LYS A 654 -11.32 28.83 26.65
N ASN A 655 -12.12 27.97 27.28
CA ASN A 655 -12.74 26.84 26.57
C ASN A 655 -13.93 27.28 25.69
N ASN A 656 -14.50 28.46 25.94
CA ASN A 656 -15.65 29.02 25.21
C ASN A 656 -15.22 29.93 24.04
N VAL A 657 -14.52 29.36 23.06
CA VAL A 657 -14.00 30.06 21.89
C VAL A 657 -14.66 29.62 20.59
N LEU A 658 -14.46 30.41 19.53
CA LEU A 658 -14.86 30.05 18.19
C LEU A 658 -13.82 29.10 17.57
N ILE A 659 -14.24 27.88 17.22
CA ILE A 659 -13.43 26.92 16.49
C ILE A 659 -13.67 27.11 14.99
N ASN A 660 -12.60 27.33 14.22
CA ASN A 660 -12.65 27.52 12.78
C ASN A 660 -11.92 26.40 12.01
N TYR A 661 -12.59 25.89 10.98
CA TYR A 661 -11.95 25.21 9.86
C TYR A 661 -12.45 25.76 8.52
N LYS A 662 -11.63 26.60 7.89
CA LYS A 662 -11.89 27.20 6.57
C LYS A 662 -13.18 28.04 6.54
N ASP A 663 -14.29 27.40 6.19
CA ASP A 663 -15.63 27.94 5.98
C ASP A 663 -16.62 27.49 7.08
N MET A 664 -16.14 26.75 8.08
CA MET A 664 -16.95 26.21 9.18
C MET A 664 -16.52 26.81 10.51
N ASN A 665 -17.44 27.52 11.16
CA ASN A 665 -17.22 28.15 12.45
C ASN A 665 -18.28 27.70 13.46
N HIS A 666 -17.91 27.50 14.72
CA HIS A 666 -18.86 27.29 15.81
C HIS A 666 -18.27 27.68 17.15
N THR A 667 -19.13 28.07 18.10
CA THR A 667 -18.69 28.33 19.47
C THR A 667 -18.69 27.02 20.25
N ASN A 668 -17.61 26.73 20.97
CA ASN A 668 -17.53 25.57 21.86
C ASN A 668 -18.18 25.92 23.22
N SER A 669 -19.47 25.65 23.37
CA SER A 669 -20.20 25.92 24.62
C SER A 669 -20.23 24.71 25.57
N PHE A 670 -19.94 23.51 25.06
CA PHE A 670 -19.96 22.26 25.82
C PHE A 670 -18.76 21.37 25.48
N GLY A 671 -18.06 20.88 26.50
CA GLY A 671 -16.78 20.19 26.34
C GLY A 671 -15.58 21.14 26.34
N ILE A 672 -14.38 20.57 26.44
CA ILE A 672 -13.12 21.33 26.56
C ILE A 672 -12.24 21.23 25.32
N ILE A 673 -11.37 22.22 25.14
CA ILE A 673 -10.41 22.26 24.05
C ILE A 673 -9.08 21.65 24.51
N ARG A 674 -8.76 20.49 23.94
CA ARG A 674 -7.58 19.69 24.33
C ARG A 674 -6.24 20.35 23.96
N GLY A 675 -6.26 21.34 23.07
CA GLY A 675 -5.04 22.03 22.61
C GLY A 675 -4.59 23.19 23.50
N LEU A 676 -5.40 23.62 24.48
CA LEU A 676 -4.98 24.61 25.46
C LEU A 676 -3.86 24.02 26.33
N GLN A 677 -2.85 24.83 26.69
CA GLN A 677 -1.69 24.31 27.42
C GLN A 677 -2.09 23.73 28.79
N PHE A 678 -2.94 24.44 29.52
CA PHE A 678 -3.48 24.01 30.83
C PHE A 678 -4.66 23.01 30.72
N ALA A 679 -5.04 22.54 29.53
CA ALA A 679 -6.09 21.53 29.40
C ALA A 679 -5.73 20.23 30.12
N SER A 680 -4.42 19.94 30.21
CA SER A 680 -3.88 18.81 30.97
C SER A 680 -4.36 18.85 32.44
N PHE A 681 -4.25 20.01 33.09
CA PHE A 681 -4.66 20.23 34.47
C PHE A 681 -6.17 20.06 34.67
N ILE A 682 -6.98 20.67 33.79
CA ILE A 682 -8.45 20.55 33.82
C ILE A 682 -8.88 19.08 33.75
N VAL A 683 -8.28 18.32 32.83
CA VAL A 683 -8.60 16.91 32.63
C VAL A 683 -8.22 16.08 33.85
N GLN A 684 -7.06 16.33 34.44
CA GLN A 684 -6.60 15.58 35.60
C GLN A 684 -7.44 15.88 36.84
N TYR A 685 -7.79 17.16 37.04
CA TYR A 685 -8.65 17.58 38.15
C TYR A 685 -10.08 17.06 38.01
N TYR A 686 -10.68 17.19 36.83
CA TYR A 686 -12.00 16.61 36.59
C TYR A 686 -11.98 15.09 36.68
N GLY A 687 -10.88 14.46 36.24
CA GLY A 687 -10.63 13.04 36.45
C GLY A 687 -10.60 12.68 37.95
N LEU A 688 -9.95 13.48 38.79
CA LEU A 688 -9.96 13.30 40.25
C LEU A 688 -11.39 13.36 40.80
N VAL A 689 -12.20 14.31 40.34
CA VAL A 689 -13.62 14.39 40.71
C VAL A 689 -14.35 13.10 40.34
N LEU A 690 -14.10 12.53 39.16
CA LEU A 690 -14.66 11.24 38.76
C LEU A 690 -14.09 10.07 39.59
N ASP A 691 -12.80 10.09 39.96
CA ASP A 691 -12.17 9.09 40.82
C ASP A 691 -12.86 9.02 42.19
N LEU A 692 -13.23 10.17 42.75
CA LEU A 692 -13.99 10.25 44.01
C LEU A 692 -15.39 9.66 43.90
N LEU A 693 -16.04 9.78 42.74
CA LEU A 693 -17.34 9.14 42.49
C LEU A 693 -17.21 7.63 42.34
N ILE A 694 -16.10 7.14 41.78
CA ILE A 694 -15.83 5.72 41.59
C ILE A 694 -15.44 5.04 42.92
N LEU A 695 -14.53 5.66 43.67
CA LEU A 695 -13.98 5.11 44.91
C LEU A 695 -14.86 5.38 46.14
N GLY A 696 -15.57 6.51 46.15
CA GLY A 696 -16.17 7.07 47.35
C GLY A 696 -15.14 7.72 48.29
N LEU A 697 -15.59 8.68 49.10
CA LEU A 697 -14.71 9.48 49.97
C LEU A 697 -13.90 8.63 50.96
N ARG A 698 -14.53 7.60 51.55
CA ARG A 698 -13.87 6.73 52.52
C ARG A 698 -12.69 5.99 51.89
N ARG A 699 -12.91 5.26 50.79
CA ARG A 699 -11.83 4.48 50.17
C ARG A 699 -10.77 5.37 49.53
N ALA A 700 -11.16 6.47 48.92
CA ALA A 700 -10.20 7.46 48.42
C ALA A 700 -9.30 8.00 49.55
N SER A 701 -9.84 8.24 50.74
CA SER A 701 -9.06 8.72 51.89
C SER A 701 -8.10 7.67 52.45
N GLU A 702 -8.50 6.39 52.46
CA GLU A 702 -7.64 5.27 52.85
C GLU A 702 -6.48 5.09 51.86
N ILE A 703 -6.75 5.20 50.55
CA ILE A 703 -5.73 5.15 49.48
C ILE A 703 -4.76 6.32 49.57
N ALA A 704 -5.26 7.54 49.80
CA ALA A 704 -4.44 8.75 49.83
C ALA A 704 -3.66 8.95 51.14
N GLY A 705 -3.95 8.16 52.19
CA GLY A 705 -3.38 8.29 53.53
C GLY A 705 -3.85 9.55 54.27
N PRO A 706 -3.42 9.78 55.52
CA PRO A 706 -3.70 11.03 56.22
C PRO A 706 -3.02 12.25 55.55
N PRO A 707 -3.59 13.46 55.60
CA PRO A 707 -3.01 14.64 54.95
C PRO A 707 -1.61 15.02 55.44
N GLN A 708 -1.28 14.68 56.69
CA GLN A 708 0.03 14.96 57.30
C GLN A 708 1.12 13.99 56.81
N CYS A 709 0.75 12.78 56.41
CA CYS A 709 1.65 11.74 55.92
C CYS A 709 0.93 10.96 54.81
N PRO A 710 0.87 11.53 53.59
CA PRO A 710 0.20 10.88 52.48
C PRO A 710 0.89 9.56 52.13
N ASN A 711 0.11 8.58 51.69
CA ASN A 711 0.69 7.31 51.24
C ASN A 711 1.41 7.50 49.91
N GLU A 712 2.43 6.68 49.67
CA GLU A 712 3.04 6.53 48.36
C GLU A 712 2.11 5.77 47.40
N PHE A 713 2.41 5.83 46.11
CA PHE A 713 1.62 5.16 45.08
C PHE A 713 1.51 3.65 45.37
N LEU A 714 0.26 3.15 45.44
CA LEU A 714 -0.06 1.75 45.72
C LEU A 714 0.32 1.25 47.12
N THR A 715 0.44 2.15 48.10
CA THR A 715 0.73 1.79 49.49
C THR A 715 -0.40 2.21 50.43
N TYR A 716 -0.56 1.48 51.54
CA TYR A 716 -1.47 1.80 52.64
C TYR A 716 -0.68 2.01 53.93
N GLN A 717 -1.30 2.65 54.93
CA GLN A 717 -0.69 2.86 56.25
C GLN A 717 -0.48 1.53 57.00
N ASP A 718 -1.42 0.59 56.84
CA ASP A 718 -1.38 -0.72 57.48
C ASP A 718 -2.11 -1.77 56.65
N VAL A 719 -1.77 -3.04 56.88
CA VAL A 719 -2.37 -4.19 56.18
C VAL A 719 -3.87 -4.31 56.47
N ALA A 720 -4.32 -3.81 57.62
CA ALA A 720 -5.74 -3.81 57.98
C ALA A 720 -6.55 -2.88 57.07
N THR A 721 -6.13 -1.63 56.85
CA THR A 721 -6.83 -0.71 55.92
C THR A 721 -6.81 -1.22 54.47
N GLU A 722 -5.73 -1.90 54.07
CA GLU A 722 -5.66 -2.53 52.76
C GLU A 722 -6.73 -3.62 52.58
N ILE A 723 -6.98 -4.45 53.62
CA ILE A 723 -7.92 -5.60 53.58
C ILE A 723 -9.39 -5.23 53.78
N VAL A 724 -9.67 -4.07 54.38
CA VAL A 724 -11.04 -3.65 54.74
C VAL A 724 -11.97 -3.46 53.54
N HIS A 725 -11.47 -3.13 52.35
CA HIS A 725 -12.30 -2.85 51.18
C HIS A 725 -11.88 -3.69 49.96
N PRO A 726 -12.82 -4.11 49.09
CA PRO A 726 -12.49 -4.87 47.88
C PRO A 726 -11.53 -4.14 46.95
N ILE A 727 -11.74 -2.85 46.67
CA ILE A 727 -10.82 -2.07 45.82
C ILE A 727 -9.45 -1.94 46.50
N ARG A 728 -8.44 -2.69 46.04
CA ARG A 728 -7.09 -2.71 46.60
C ARG A 728 -6.22 -1.64 45.99
N LEU A 729 -6.15 -1.59 44.66
CA LEU A 729 -5.34 -0.60 43.97
C LEU A 729 -6.19 0.18 42.98
N TYR A 730 -5.87 1.47 42.87
CA TYR A 730 -6.50 2.36 41.92
C TYR A 730 -5.44 3.20 41.22
N CYS A 731 -5.48 3.19 39.89
CA CYS A 731 -4.64 4.06 39.08
C CYS A 731 -5.47 4.66 37.95
N ARG A 732 -5.28 5.94 37.68
CA ARG A 732 -5.82 6.61 36.49
C ARG A 732 -4.71 7.25 35.69
N TYR A 733 -4.61 6.88 34.41
CA TYR A 733 -3.73 7.51 33.44
C TYR A 733 -4.59 8.25 32.44
N ILE A 734 -4.75 9.55 32.68
CA ILE A 734 -5.57 10.47 31.88
C ILE A 734 -7.05 10.04 31.86
N ASP A 735 -7.46 9.21 30.89
CA ASP A 735 -8.81 8.73 30.68
C ASP A 735 -8.96 7.21 30.87
N LYS A 736 -7.87 6.50 31.14
CA LYS A 736 -7.87 5.06 31.46
C LYS A 736 -7.79 4.86 32.96
N ILE A 737 -8.63 3.97 33.48
CA ILE A 737 -8.66 3.57 34.87
C ILE A 737 -8.29 2.09 34.99
N TRP A 738 -7.52 1.79 36.02
CA TRP A 738 -7.15 0.44 36.44
C TRP A 738 -7.59 0.29 37.88
N ILE A 739 -8.51 -0.65 38.09
CA ILE A 739 -8.99 -0.99 39.42
C ILE A 739 -8.61 -2.44 39.68
N PHE A 740 -7.91 -2.64 40.78
CA PHE A 740 -7.57 -3.96 41.26
C PHE A 740 -8.44 -4.29 42.48
N PHE A 741 -9.07 -5.46 42.47
CA PHE A 741 -10.02 -5.94 43.48
C PHE A 741 -9.47 -7.13 44.25
#